data_AF-A0A7W1IXU6-F1
#
_entry.id   AF-A0A7W1IXU6-F1
#
_cell.length_a   1.000
_cell.length_b   1.000
_cell.length_c   1.000
_cell.angle_alpha   90.00
_cell.angle_beta   90.00
_cell.angle_gamma   90.00
#
_symmetry.space_group_name_H-M   'P 1'
#
loop_
_entity.id
_entity.type
_entity.pdbx_description
1 polymer ?
#
loop_
_entity_poly.entity_id
_entity_poly.type
_entity_poly.pdbx_seq_one_letter_code
_entity_poly.pdbx_strand_id
1 'polypeptide(L)'
;MRPLRTLLVPLLAALPFGGAFAAEGLIGEYYEGTTEYPEKLTGKKPFLVRVDKQVNFGEVTGPFHKTKLAEGFSARWSGMLKIEKAGTYEFTTESDDGSHLTIGGKLVVDNGGDHGMQKKSGSIELSAGDHPIVLQFQQGGGGAGCKLLWKPPGAGEQAIPAKSLSHDSEALAAIGWDKAAWEKRKGSSGGGGSGKFATMDHGPYYTGTVMLGDGHEAMKGITLRLDGEKSVYACFDPESMALRFAGVDVKLAHPTGRDGLEGQVGLEGDTAVRVGNIGWAKPGSADFTDPRPKKRGKLPTDWVAYRGLHLDGQSVILSYSVGKAGVLELDAFEQGAITRSFTLSGNDDALALLVHEGTATLADGIAVSEDGEFANAIAVVGGGTLSAADGKVVLALPAKTALAKVALWRGPKADLAKFTAAVKTIAKPVDLTSRTKGGKPRWAETVVTQGELGKPKGDEAYVVDTLTIPYENPWKCYMRTTGVDFFKDGRIAVSTIDGDVWIVTPSGPDLATLTWKRYASGMFQTLGLRIVDEKVYLTNRDRLIRLHDLNNDGEADFYENFNGDCEVSRHYHEFTLGLETDGEGNFIFNKGANLGGADTPHQGCVLKVSKDGSTLSIVASGLRAPNGLGGGDGMPLTNSDNEGNWVPASRVNLIKPGGFYGFKGTAQGSPKVDNYDPPIAWLPRPLDNSSGGQVWVTSDKWGPLGGTLLHMSYGQSSLFVMPFEEIDGVPQGGVVRFPLNFQSSCMRARFSKTDGQLYLVGMRGWQTNAGKEGALQRVRYTGKAVTLPHKLNVTAKGVTITFPVALDAETAGDKDSYAVERWNYRYTGSYGSKDYKLSNPEEVGHDPVEVTGVTLSADKKSVTIAIADLKQVMQQAIKYKIATADGQAISGELFHTINVAPK
;
A
#
# COMPACT_ATOMS: atom_id res chain seq x y z
N MET A 1 -56.93 49.59 -22.43
CA MET A 1 -58.13 48.79 -22.76
C MET A 1 -57.87 47.35 -22.30
N ARG A 2 -58.77 46.80 -21.47
CA ARG A 2 -58.86 45.39 -21.02
C ARG A 2 -59.55 44.53 -22.11
N PRO A 3 -59.65 43.17 -22.03
CA PRO A 3 -59.51 42.26 -20.86
C PRO A 3 -58.61 41.02 -21.11
N LEU A 4 -58.03 40.27 -20.17
CA LEU A 4 -58.45 39.45 -19.00
C LEU A 4 -59.46 38.30 -19.24
N ARG A 5 -59.02 37.09 -18.81
CA ARG A 5 -59.69 35.77 -18.65
C ARG A 5 -59.70 34.89 -19.91
N THR A 6 -59.32 33.61 -19.88
CA THR A 6 -59.64 32.59 -18.86
C THR A 6 -58.60 31.45 -18.86
N LEU A 7 -58.21 30.98 -17.67
CA LEU A 7 -57.52 29.69 -17.48
C LEU A 7 -58.41 28.55 -18.01
N LEU A 8 -57.87 27.69 -18.88
CA LEU A 8 -58.35 26.32 -19.01
C LEU A 8 -57.37 25.39 -18.29
N VAL A 9 -57.81 24.89 -17.14
CA VAL A 9 -57.27 23.70 -16.50
C VAL A 9 -57.79 22.50 -17.32
N PRO A 10 -56.95 21.66 -17.96
CA PRO A 10 -57.36 20.31 -18.20
C PRO A 10 -57.20 19.56 -16.88
N LEU A 11 -58.35 19.33 -16.26
CA LEU A 11 -58.59 18.35 -15.23
C LEU A 11 -57.82 17.06 -15.60
N LEU A 12 -56.79 16.71 -14.81
CA LEU A 12 -56.22 15.36 -14.86
C LEU A 12 -57.35 14.43 -14.44
N ALA A 13 -57.99 13.80 -15.43
CA ALA A 13 -58.93 12.73 -15.18
C ALA A 13 -58.19 11.67 -14.37
N ALA A 14 -58.72 11.36 -13.19
CA ALA A 14 -58.43 10.12 -12.49
C ALA A 14 -58.83 8.98 -13.43
N LEU A 15 -57.84 8.45 -14.15
CA LEU A 15 -57.98 7.14 -14.77
C LEU A 15 -58.07 6.12 -13.63
N PRO A 16 -59.01 5.17 -13.69
CA PRO A 16 -59.05 4.12 -12.69
C PRO A 16 -57.73 3.35 -12.81
N PHE A 17 -57.04 3.14 -11.70
CA PHE A 17 -56.02 2.08 -11.57
C PHE A 17 -56.74 0.73 -11.74
N GLY A 18 -57.09 0.41 -12.98
CA GLY A 18 -57.48 -0.92 -13.43
C GLY A 18 -56.20 -1.69 -13.69
N GLY A 19 -56.02 -2.78 -12.97
CA GLY A 19 -54.78 -3.54 -12.88
C GLY A 19 -54.11 -3.84 -14.23
N ALA A 20 -52.90 -3.30 -14.38
CA ALA A 20 -51.85 -3.83 -15.23
C ALA A 20 -50.57 -3.90 -14.37
N PHE A 21 -49.95 -5.07 -14.39
CA PHE A 21 -48.80 -5.55 -13.62
C PHE A 21 -47.81 -4.49 -13.08
N ALA A 22 -47.95 -4.12 -11.81
CA ALA A 22 -46.92 -3.40 -11.06
C ALA A 22 -45.80 -4.38 -10.69
N ALA A 23 -44.60 -4.17 -11.24
CA ALA A 23 -43.43 -5.01 -10.98
C ALA A 23 -42.58 -4.42 -9.84
N GLU A 24 -41.83 -5.26 -9.14
CA GLU A 24 -41.02 -4.87 -7.97
C GLU A 24 -39.89 -3.88 -8.33
N GLY A 25 -39.67 -2.86 -7.49
CA GLY A 25 -38.61 -1.85 -7.64
C GLY A 25 -39.08 -0.53 -8.26
N LEU A 26 -38.17 0.45 -8.33
CA LEU A 26 -38.40 1.78 -8.90
C LEU A 26 -37.73 1.92 -10.28
N ILE A 27 -38.31 2.77 -11.14
CA ILE A 27 -37.68 3.17 -12.40
C ILE A 27 -36.58 4.17 -12.08
N GLY A 28 -35.33 3.80 -12.34
CA GLY A 28 -34.16 4.67 -12.27
C GLY A 28 -33.83 5.30 -13.62
N GLU A 29 -33.97 6.62 -13.73
CA GLU A 29 -33.56 7.45 -14.85
C GLU A 29 -32.24 8.17 -14.49
N TYR A 30 -31.17 7.92 -15.24
CA TYR A 30 -29.85 8.48 -14.98
C TYR A 30 -29.45 9.44 -16.10
N TYR A 31 -28.96 10.63 -15.78
CA TYR A 31 -28.63 11.68 -16.74
C TYR A 31 -27.15 12.03 -16.65
N GLU A 32 -26.44 11.97 -17.77
CA GLU A 32 -25.02 12.31 -17.81
C GLU A 32 -24.76 13.81 -18.01
N GLY A 33 -23.59 14.29 -17.57
CA GLY A 33 -23.09 15.64 -17.85
C GLY A 33 -23.94 16.75 -17.22
N THR A 34 -24.46 16.53 -16.02
CA THR A 34 -25.26 17.52 -15.29
C THR A 34 -25.28 17.23 -13.81
N THR A 35 -25.32 18.30 -13.02
CA THR A 35 -25.51 18.29 -11.56
C THR A 35 -26.86 18.92 -11.19
N GLU A 36 -27.73 19.17 -12.15
CA GLU A 36 -29.08 19.66 -11.86
C GLU A 36 -30.01 18.50 -11.55
N TYR A 37 -30.93 18.72 -10.59
CA TYR A 37 -31.97 17.76 -10.29
C TYR A 37 -32.82 17.44 -11.55
N PRO A 38 -33.17 16.17 -11.79
CA PRO A 38 -33.88 15.75 -13.00
C PRO A 38 -35.18 16.51 -13.31
N GLU A 39 -35.90 17.02 -12.32
CA GLU A 39 -37.09 17.85 -12.52
C GLU A 39 -36.83 19.13 -13.34
N LYS A 40 -35.60 19.64 -13.35
CA LYS A 40 -35.18 20.82 -14.13
C LYS A 40 -34.71 20.47 -15.54
N LEU A 41 -34.50 19.20 -15.86
CA LEU A 41 -33.91 18.71 -17.11
C LEU A 41 -34.96 18.57 -18.24
N THR A 42 -35.69 19.65 -18.53
CA THR A 42 -36.72 19.63 -19.57
C THR A 42 -36.16 19.27 -20.95
N GLY A 43 -36.69 18.20 -21.56
CA GLY A 43 -36.30 17.73 -22.89
C GLY A 43 -34.98 16.95 -22.99
N LYS A 44 -34.24 16.76 -21.89
CA LYS A 44 -33.02 15.92 -21.87
C LYS A 44 -33.41 14.45 -21.72
N LYS A 45 -32.90 13.58 -22.59
CA LYS A 45 -33.11 12.13 -22.48
C LYS A 45 -32.21 11.56 -21.37
N PRO A 46 -32.68 10.58 -20.59
CA PRO A 46 -31.80 9.81 -19.72
C PRO A 46 -30.71 9.11 -20.53
N PHE A 47 -29.52 9.03 -19.94
CA PHE A 47 -28.39 8.25 -20.41
C PHE A 47 -28.54 6.75 -20.11
N LEU A 48 -29.24 6.39 -19.03
CA LEU A 48 -29.61 5.01 -18.70
C LEU A 48 -31.00 5.01 -18.06
N VAL A 49 -31.82 4.03 -18.42
CA VAL A 49 -33.07 3.70 -17.71
C VAL A 49 -33.03 2.23 -17.31
N ARG A 50 -33.31 1.95 -16.04
CA ARG A 50 -33.40 0.57 -15.52
C ARG A 50 -34.35 0.48 -14.33
N VAL A 51 -34.56 -0.74 -13.84
CA VAL A 51 -35.27 -0.98 -12.59
C VAL A 51 -34.28 -1.23 -11.46
N ASP A 52 -34.39 -0.47 -10.39
CA ASP A 52 -33.66 -0.68 -9.15
C ASP A 52 -34.60 -1.24 -8.09
N LYS A 53 -34.36 -2.49 -7.67
CA LYS A 53 -35.18 -3.15 -6.65
C LYS A 53 -35.17 -2.41 -5.31
N GLN A 54 -34.05 -1.76 -5.00
CA GLN A 54 -33.89 -0.85 -3.86
C GLN A 54 -32.95 0.27 -4.27
N VAL A 55 -33.14 1.46 -3.70
CA VAL A 55 -32.14 2.53 -3.74
C VAL A 55 -31.32 2.42 -2.44
N ASN A 56 -30.28 1.60 -2.45
CA ASN A 56 -29.38 1.39 -1.31
C ASN A 56 -27.93 1.31 -1.78
N PHE A 57 -27.50 2.38 -2.46
CA PHE A 57 -26.21 2.46 -3.12
C PHE A 57 -25.17 3.08 -2.17
N GLY A 58 -24.22 2.27 -1.72
CA GLY A 58 -23.07 2.75 -0.95
C GLY A 58 -22.16 3.66 -1.78
N GLU A 59 -21.30 4.43 -1.11
CA GLU A 59 -20.35 5.32 -1.78
C GLU A 59 -19.36 4.54 -2.66
N VAL A 60 -19.12 5.02 -3.88
CA VAL A 60 -18.11 4.52 -4.81
C VAL A 60 -17.34 5.68 -5.44
N THR A 61 -16.06 5.49 -5.77
CA THR A 61 -15.22 6.48 -6.49
C THR A 61 -15.10 6.18 -7.99
N GLY A 62 -16.02 5.38 -8.53
CA GLY A 62 -16.03 4.87 -9.91
C GLY A 62 -17.45 4.88 -10.49
N PRO A 63 -17.74 4.08 -11.54
CA PRO A 63 -19.09 4.03 -12.08
C PRO A 63 -20.11 3.72 -10.98
N PHE A 64 -21.10 4.58 -10.86
CA PHE A 64 -22.16 4.48 -9.88
C PHE A 64 -22.97 3.21 -10.15
N HIS A 65 -22.76 2.17 -9.35
CA HIS A 65 -23.56 0.92 -9.28
C HIS A 65 -24.14 0.45 -10.62
N LYS A 66 -23.33 -0.17 -11.49
CA LYS A 66 -23.73 -0.69 -12.82
C LYS A 66 -24.24 0.38 -13.80
N THR A 67 -23.98 1.65 -13.55
CA THR A 67 -24.00 2.71 -14.59
C THR A 67 -22.61 2.83 -15.23
N LYS A 68 -22.46 3.72 -16.22
CA LYS A 68 -21.15 4.13 -16.79
C LYS A 68 -20.76 5.56 -16.36
N LEU A 69 -21.40 6.08 -15.30
CA LEU A 69 -21.31 7.46 -14.82
C LEU A 69 -20.61 7.47 -13.46
N ALA A 70 -19.57 8.29 -13.29
CA ALA A 70 -18.83 8.40 -12.02
C ALA A 70 -19.05 9.77 -11.36
N GLU A 71 -18.98 10.84 -12.16
CA GLU A 71 -19.11 12.23 -11.73
C GLU A 71 -19.98 13.02 -12.70
N GLY A 72 -20.46 14.19 -12.27
CA GLY A 72 -21.26 15.09 -13.10
C GLY A 72 -22.51 14.43 -13.68
N PHE A 73 -23.28 13.73 -12.84
CA PHE A 73 -24.52 13.08 -13.25
C PHE A 73 -25.65 13.32 -12.26
N SER A 74 -26.88 13.09 -12.67
CA SER A 74 -28.04 13.07 -11.78
C SER A 74 -28.90 11.84 -12.01
N ALA A 75 -29.70 11.47 -11.02
CA ALA A 75 -30.59 10.32 -11.09
C ALA A 75 -31.97 10.64 -10.50
N ARG A 76 -33.01 9.99 -11.05
CA ARG A 76 -34.37 10.01 -10.54
C ARG A 76 -34.88 8.59 -10.41
N TRP A 77 -35.36 8.25 -9.22
CA TRP A 77 -36.10 7.01 -8.98
C TRP A 77 -37.57 7.33 -8.78
N SER A 78 -38.46 6.69 -9.55
CA SER A 78 -39.90 6.91 -9.47
C SER A 78 -40.72 5.61 -9.48
N GLY A 79 -41.85 5.63 -8.76
CA GLY A 79 -42.76 4.49 -8.66
C GLY A 79 -43.77 4.66 -7.53
N MET A 80 -44.19 3.55 -6.94
CA MET A 80 -45.14 3.47 -5.83
C MET A 80 -44.48 2.82 -4.61
N LEU A 81 -44.78 3.36 -3.44
CA LEU A 81 -44.45 2.84 -2.12
C LEU A 81 -45.69 2.19 -1.50
N LYS A 82 -45.61 0.91 -1.20
CA LYS A 82 -46.69 0.15 -0.54
C LYS A 82 -46.58 0.22 0.98
N ILE A 83 -47.61 0.76 1.62
CA ILE A 83 -47.75 0.86 3.07
C ILE A 83 -48.75 -0.19 3.56
N GLU A 84 -48.28 -1.18 4.32
CA GLU A 84 -49.14 -2.25 4.87
C GLU A 84 -49.93 -1.78 6.11
N LYS A 85 -49.36 -0.89 6.92
CA LYS A 85 -49.96 -0.39 8.16
C LYS A 85 -49.89 1.13 8.19
N ALA A 86 -51.04 1.78 8.39
CA ALA A 86 -51.09 3.23 8.54
C ALA A 86 -50.31 3.71 9.77
N GLY A 87 -49.70 4.89 9.67
CA GLY A 87 -48.99 5.55 10.77
C GLY A 87 -47.93 6.54 10.32
N THR A 88 -47.15 7.05 11.27
CA THR A 88 -46.02 7.95 11.01
C THR A 88 -44.78 7.15 10.61
N TYR A 89 -44.30 7.39 9.40
CA TYR A 89 -43.06 6.83 8.88
C TYR A 89 -41.99 7.93 8.87
N GLU A 90 -40.80 7.59 9.35
CA GLU A 90 -39.59 8.41 9.15
C GLU A 90 -38.84 7.86 7.94
N PHE A 91 -38.44 8.73 7.02
CA PHE A 91 -37.61 8.41 5.87
C PHE A 91 -36.27 9.12 5.99
N THR A 92 -35.22 8.46 5.54
CA THR A 92 -33.86 8.97 5.58
C THR A 92 -33.22 8.82 4.21
N THR A 93 -32.62 9.88 3.70
CA THR A 93 -31.68 9.80 2.57
C THR A 93 -30.25 9.92 3.09
N GLU A 94 -29.37 9.05 2.60
CA GLU A 94 -27.92 9.14 2.80
C GLU A 94 -27.29 9.33 1.42
N SER A 95 -26.76 10.50 1.09
CA SER A 95 -26.23 10.79 -0.25
C SER A 95 -24.91 11.56 -0.23
N ASP A 96 -24.06 11.27 -1.21
CA ASP A 96 -22.86 12.03 -1.57
C ASP A 96 -23.21 12.90 -2.78
N ASP A 97 -23.15 14.20 -2.53
CA ASP A 97 -23.95 15.31 -3.02
C ASP A 97 -25.48 15.16 -2.79
N GLY A 98 -26.27 16.01 -3.45
CA GLY A 98 -27.62 16.35 -3.03
C GLY A 98 -28.70 15.31 -3.37
N SER A 99 -29.70 15.15 -2.48
CA SER A 99 -30.91 14.38 -2.78
C SER A 99 -32.21 14.99 -2.21
N HIS A 100 -33.33 14.77 -2.92
CA HIS A 100 -34.68 15.17 -2.49
C HIS A 100 -35.66 14.00 -2.59
N LEU A 101 -36.37 13.69 -1.51
CA LEU A 101 -37.41 12.66 -1.48
C LEU A 101 -38.80 13.29 -1.39
N THR A 102 -39.69 12.91 -2.31
CA THR A 102 -41.12 13.24 -2.26
C THR A 102 -41.98 11.98 -2.17
N ILE A 103 -43.02 12.02 -1.33
CA ILE A 103 -44.02 10.96 -1.17
C ILE A 103 -45.41 11.59 -1.23
N GLY A 104 -46.30 11.05 -2.07
CA GLY A 104 -47.63 11.61 -2.29
C GLY A 104 -47.59 13.06 -2.80
N GLY A 105 -46.52 13.43 -3.52
CA GLY A 105 -46.29 14.79 -4.01
C GLY A 105 -45.79 15.79 -2.96
N LYS A 106 -45.54 15.38 -1.71
CA LYS A 106 -44.98 16.24 -0.65
C LYS A 106 -43.49 15.97 -0.48
N LEU A 107 -42.67 17.01 -0.36
CA LEU A 107 -41.25 16.90 0.01
C LEU A 107 -41.14 16.42 1.46
N VAL A 108 -40.52 15.25 1.64
CA VAL A 108 -40.36 14.59 2.95
C VAL A 108 -38.93 14.74 3.45
N VAL A 109 -37.93 14.59 2.57
CA VAL A 109 -36.51 14.77 2.94
C VAL A 109 -35.85 15.72 1.95
N ASP A 110 -35.19 16.74 2.49
CA ASP A 110 -34.29 17.64 1.77
C ASP A 110 -32.86 17.41 2.28
N ASN A 111 -32.04 16.77 1.45
CA ASN A 111 -30.61 16.58 1.62
C ASN A 111 -29.86 17.24 0.47
N GLY A 112 -30.25 18.45 0.07
CA GLY A 112 -29.60 19.17 -1.02
C GLY A 112 -28.23 19.76 -0.67
N GLY A 113 -27.54 20.24 -1.71
CA GLY A 113 -26.21 20.84 -1.62
C GLY A 113 -25.09 19.93 -2.13
N ASP A 114 -23.87 20.46 -2.13
CA ASP A 114 -22.66 19.72 -2.48
C ASP A 114 -21.95 19.32 -1.18
N HIS A 115 -21.84 18.02 -0.91
CA HIS A 115 -21.33 17.49 0.34
C HIS A 115 -20.97 16.00 0.20
N GLY A 116 -19.98 15.53 0.97
CA GLY A 116 -19.71 14.09 1.12
C GLY A 116 -20.94 13.31 1.63
N MET A 117 -20.86 11.97 1.62
CA MET A 117 -21.94 11.08 2.07
C MET A 117 -22.53 11.50 3.44
N GLN A 118 -23.77 12.00 3.43
CA GLN A 118 -24.44 12.58 4.61
C GLN A 118 -25.88 12.08 4.75
N LYS A 119 -26.34 11.83 5.98
CA LYS A 119 -27.74 11.49 6.31
C LYS A 119 -28.61 12.72 6.60
N LYS A 120 -29.83 12.72 6.06
CA LYS A 120 -30.95 13.58 6.49
C LYS A 120 -32.24 12.78 6.59
N SER A 121 -33.09 13.14 7.54
CA SER A 121 -34.37 12.46 7.79
C SER A 121 -35.55 13.43 7.77
N GLY A 122 -36.74 12.91 7.51
CA GLY A 122 -38.01 13.60 7.63
C GLY A 122 -39.15 12.61 7.85
N SER A 123 -40.28 13.07 8.37
CA SER A 123 -41.40 12.19 8.73
C SER A 123 -42.68 12.58 8.00
N ILE A 124 -43.51 11.60 7.68
CA ILE A 124 -44.81 11.78 7.04
C ILE A 124 -45.81 10.75 7.59
N GLU A 125 -47.06 11.17 7.78
CA GLU A 125 -48.17 10.27 8.11
C GLU A 125 -48.74 9.66 6.82
N LEU A 126 -48.79 8.33 6.75
CA LEU A 126 -49.25 7.58 5.59
C LEU A 126 -50.40 6.65 5.97
N SER A 127 -51.42 6.61 5.13
CA SER A 127 -52.48 5.58 5.18
C SER A 127 -51.97 4.26 4.62
N ALA A 128 -52.62 3.14 4.95
CA ALA A 128 -52.37 1.88 4.25
C ALA A 128 -52.76 2.01 2.77
N GLY A 129 -51.99 1.37 1.88
CA GLY A 129 -52.15 1.46 0.43
C GLY A 129 -50.88 1.94 -0.28
N ASP A 130 -51.00 2.20 -1.59
CA ASP A 130 -49.88 2.61 -2.44
C ASP A 130 -49.78 4.14 -2.54
N HIS A 131 -48.58 4.67 -2.38
CA HIS A 131 -48.29 6.10 -2.43
C HIS A 131 -47.23 6.39 -3.49
N PRO A 132 -47.41 7.39 -4.37
CA PRO A 132 -46.36 7.79 -5.30
C PRO A 132 -45.08 8.20 -4.56
N ILE A 133 -43.94 7.72 -5.01
CA ILE A 133 -42.62 8.04 -4.45
C ILE A 133 -41.68 8.50 -5.56
N VAL A 134 -40.98 9.61 -5.33
CA VAL A 134 -39.93 10.11 -6.22
C VAL A 134 -38.73 10.54 -5.40
N LEU A 135 -37.57 9.96 -5.69
CA LEU A 135 -36.27 10.37 -5.16
C LEU A 135 -35.44 10.98 -6.30
N GLN A 136 -34.89 12.17 -6.08
CA GLN A 136 -33.97 12.84 -6.99
C GLN A 136 -32.60 12.94 -6.35
N PHE A 137 -31.55 12.81 -7.16
CA PHE A 137 -30.16 12.78 -6.73
C PHE A 137 -29.29 13.53 -7.74
N GLN A 138 -28.31 14.27 -7.25
CA GLN A 138 -27.27 14.93 -8.05
C GLN A 138 -25.89 14.53 -7.54
N GLN A 139 -24.96 14.32 -8.46
CA GLN A 139 -23.55 14.05 -8.17
C GLN A 139 -22.65 14.99 -8.96
N GLY A 140 -21.91 15.82 -8.25
CA GLY A 140 -20.91 16.76 -8.74
C GLY A 140 -19.59 16.09 -9.05
N GLY A 141 -18.87 15.63 -8.03
CA GLY A 141 -17.55 15.00 -8.17
C GLY A 141 -17.07 14.31 -6.89
N GLY A 142 -16.02 13.50 -6.98
CA GLY A 142 -15.54 12.69 -5.85
C GLY A 142 -16.29 11.37 -5.70
N GLY A 143 -16.64 11.00 -4.46
CA GLY A 143 -17.42 9.79 -4.16
C GLY A 143 -18.88 9.95 -4.56
N ALA A 144 -19.55 8.86 -4.94
CA ALA A 144 -20.96 8.86 -5.32
C ALA A 144 -21.73 7.77 -4.56
N GLY A 145 -22.74 8.15 -3.79
CA GLY A 145 -23.58 7.24 -3.01
C GLY A 145 -25.00 7.79 -2.84
N CYS A 146 -26.00 6.92 -2.81
CA CYS A 146 -27.38 7.32 -2.49
C CYS A 146 -28.17 6.14 -1.90
N LYS A 147 -28.61 6.26 -0.64
CA LYS A 147 -29.45 5.29 0.04
C LYS A 147 -30.77 5.91 0.46
N LEU A 148 -31.85 5.14 0.31
CA LEU A 148 -33.20 5.46 0.75
C LEU A 148 -33.61 4.46 1.84
N LEU A 149 -33.73 4.97 3.06
CA LEU A 149 -34.07 4.20 4.25
C LEU A 149 -35.42 4.67 4.79
N TRP A 150 -36.06 3.81 5.57
CA TRP A 150 -37.26 4.14 6.31
C TRP A 150 -37.24 3.52 7.71
N LYS A 151 -38.07 4.06 8.58
CA LYS A 151 -38.37 3.53 9.90
C LYS A 151 -39.89 3.46 10.06
N PRO A 152 -40.49 2.28 9.87
CA PRO A 152 -41.92 2.07 10.07
C PRO A 152 -42.35 2.26 11.54
N PRO A 153 -43.65 2.51 11.81
CA PRO A 153 -44.17 2.62 13.17
C PRO A 153 -43.83 1.39 14.03
N GLY A 154 -43.01 1.58 15.07
CA GLY A 154 -42.62 0.52 16.00
C GLY A 154 -41.50 -0.42 15.51
N ALA A 155 -40.81 -0.08 14.42
CA ALA A 155 -39.67 -0.82 13.88
C ALA A 155 -38.37 0.01 13.87
N GLY A 156 -37.24 -0.63 13.59
CA GLY A 156 -35.95 0.03 13.38
C GLY A 156 -35.78 0.59 11.96
N GLU A 157 -34.79 1.48 11.79
CA GLU A 157 -34.37 1.99 10.48
C GLU A 157 -33.82 0.84 9.62
N GLN A 158 -34.23 0.81 8.35
CA GLN A 158 -33.76 -0.17 7.37
C GLN A 158 -33.89 0.40 5.95
N ALA A 159 -33.19 -0.19 4.98
CA ALA A 159 -33.47 0.09 3.57
C ALA A 159 -34.91 -0.33 3.24
N ILE A 160 -35.61 0.44 2.40
CA ILE A 160 -36.98 0.10 2.02
C ILE A 160 -36.96 -1.26 1.31
N PRO A 161 -37.67 -2.30 1.81
CA PRO A 161 -37.69 -3.62 1.18
C PRO A 161 -38.19 -3.53 -0.26
N ALA A 162 -37.58 -4.28 -1.17
CA ALA A 162 -37.94 -4.25 -2.58
C ALA A 162 -39.44 -4.56 -2.82
N LYS A 163 -40.01 -5.50 -2.05
CA LYS A 163 -41.45 -5.82 -2.05
C LYS A 163 -42.39 -4.67 -1.68
N SER A 164 -41.85 -3.60 -1.08
CA SER A 164 -42.57 -2.38 -0.71
C SER A 164 -42.47 -1.30 -1.79
N LEU A 165 -41.75 -1.55 -2.88
CA LEU A 165 -41.57 -0.65 -4.00
C LEU A 165 -42.07 -1.32 -5.28
N SER A 166 -42.80 -0.57 -6.10
CA SER A 166 -43.23 -1.06 -7.40
C SER A 166 -43.24 0.03 -8.47
N HIS A 167 -43.18 -0.38 -9.73
CA HIS A 167 -43.28 0.52 -10.88
C HIS A 167 -44.30 0.03 -11.90
N ASP A 168 -44.75 0.95 -12.73
CA ASP A 168 -45.57 0.67 -13.91
C ASP A 168 -44.66 0.26 -15.08
N SER A 169 -44.87 -0.97 -15.58
CA SER A 169 -44.10 -1.54 -16.68
C SER A 169 -44.35 -0.81 -18.02
N GLU A 170 -45.55 -0.26 -18.22
CA GLU A 170 -45.88 0.54 -19.41
C GLU A 170 -45.19 1.91 -19.33
N ALA A 171 -45.18 2.53 -18.15
CA ALA A 171 -44.43 3.76 -17.91
C ALA A 171 -42.92 3.56 -18.16
N LEU A 172 -42.34 2.46 -17.68
CA LEU A 172 -40.94 2.11 -17.95
C LEU A 172 -40.68 1.98 -19.46
N ALA A 173 -41.57 1.28 -20.19
CA ALA A 173 -41.42 1.06 -21.63
C ALA A 173 -41.56 2.37 -22.45
N ALA A 174 -42.32 3.34 -21.95
CA ALA A 174 -42.54 4.63 -22.60
C ALA A 174 -41.34 5.59 -22.48
N ILE A 175 -40.40 5.36 -21.55
CA ILE A 175 -39.24 6.25 -21.37
C ILE A 175 -38.18 5.97 -22.43
N GLY A 176 -38.06 6.88 -23.39
CA GLY A 176 -36.98 6.89 -24.37
C GLY A 176 -35.67 7.39 -23.76
N TRP A 177 -34.60 6.59 -23.86
CA TRP A 177 -33.27 6.94 -23.35
C TRP A 177 -32.19 6.78 -24.44
N ASP A 178 -31.04 7.44 -24.23
CA ASP A 178 -29.98 7.53 -25.22
C ASP A 178 -29.10 6.26 -25.27
N LYS A 179 -29.67 5.19 -25.85
CA LYS A 179 -28.99 3.90 -26.03
C LYS A 179 -27.68 4.01 -26.81
N ALA A 180 -27.63 4.90 -27.81
CA ALA A 180 -26.44 5.10 -28.63
C ALA A 180 -25.31 5.74 -27.83
N ALA A 181 -25.61 6.75 -26.99
CA ALA A 181 -24.64 7.33 -26.07
C ALA A 181 -24.18 6.29 -25.04
N TRP A 182 -25.11 5.51 -24.48
CA TRP A 182 -24.79 4.43 -23.54
C TRP A 182 -23.83 3.39 -24.14
N GLU A 183 -24.12 2.87 -25.34
CA GLU A 183 -23.29 1.86 -26.01
C GLU A 183 -21.91 2.41 -26.38
N LYS A 184 -21.85 3.65 -26.89
CA LYS A 184 -20.61 4.32 -27.28
C LYS A 184 -19.72 4.68 -26.09
N ARG A 185 -20.31 4.95 -24.91
CA ARG A 185 -19.55 5.24 -23.70
C ARG A 185 -18.77 3.99 -23.29
N LYS A 186 -17.45 4.05 -23.42
CA LYS A 186 -16.56 3.20 -22.63
C LYS A 186 -16.80 3.59 -21.18
N GLY A 187 -17.11 2.64 -20.29
CA GLY A 187 -17.35 2.96 -18.88
C GLY A 187 -16.26 3.89 -18.37
N SER A 188 -16.62 4.95 -17.65
CA SER A 188 -15.61 5.74 -16.96
C SER A 188 -15.00 4.85 -15.90
N SER A 189 -13.93 4.14 -16.22
CA SER A 189 -13.15 3.33 -15.29
C SER A 189 -12.87 4.19 -14.06
N GLY A 190 -13.56 3.91 -12.95
CA GLY A 190 -13.07 4.36 -11.66
C GLY A 190 -11.75 3.65 -11.47
N GLY A 191 -10.65 4.36 -11.69
CA GLY A 191 -9.31 3.90 -11.33
C GLY A 191 -8.79 2.68 -12.09
N GLY A 192 -8.95 2.62 -13.41
CA GLY A 192 -8.04 1.85 -14.28
C GLY A 192 -7.02 2.81 -14.86
N GLY A 193 -5.97 3.13 -14.12
CA GLY A 193 -5.02 4.19 -14.51
C GLY A 193 -4.36 3.97 -15.87
N SER A 194 -4.17 5.04 -16.64
CA SER A 194 -3.16 5.12 -17.70
C SER A 194 -1.75 5.42 -17.16
N GLY A 195 -1.57 5.34 -15.84
CA GLY A 195 -0.30 5.65 -15.15
C GLY A 195 0.79 4.60 -15.39
N LYS A 196 2.04 4.97 -15.09
CA LYS A 196 3.21 4.11 -15.29
C LYS A 196 3.07 2.75 -14.58
N PHE A 197 2.57 2.75 -13.34
CA PHE A 197 2.34 1.52 -12.58
C PHE A 197 1.35 0.55 -13.27
N ALA A 198 0.25 1.06 -13.83
CA ALA A 198 -0.74 0.21 -14.49
C ALA A 198 -0.29 -0.33 -15.86
N THR A 199 0.69 0.32 -16.48
CA THR A 199 1.14 0.01 -17.85
C THR A 199 2.49 -0.70 -17.91
N MET A 200 3.19 -0.82 -16.78
CA MET A 200 4.44 -1.57 -16.70
C MET A 200 4.21 -3.07 -16.88
N ASP A 201 5.26 -3.76 -17.29
CA ASP A 201 5.29 -5.22 -17.27
C ASP A 201 5.60 -5.69 -15.84
N HIS A 202 4.60 -6.22 -15.12
CA HIS A 202 4.81 -6.82 -13.78
C HIS A 202 5.48 -8.20 -13.84
N GLY A 203 5.66 -8.77 -15.03
CA GLY A 203 6.12 -10.14 -15.23
C GLY A 203 4.96 -11.16 -15.24
N PRO A 204 5.24 -12.44 -14.95
CA PRO A 204 4.24 -13.52 -15.03
C PRO A 204 3.21 -13.49 -13.89
N TYR A 205 3.48 -12.74 -12.82
CA TYR A 205 2.54 -12.53 -11.73
C TYR A 205 2.67 -11.14 -11.11
N TYR A 206 1.68 -10.77 -10.31
CA TYR A 206 1.67 -9.58 -9.47
C TYR A 206 1.15 -9.95 -8.08
N THR A 207 1.81 -9.46 -7.04
CA THR A 207 1.39 -9.65 -5.64
C THR A 207 0.85 -8.35 -5.08
N GLY A 208 -0.32 -8.40 -4.46
CA GLY A 208 -0.96 -7.22 -3.88
C GLY A 208 -2.20 -7.57 -3.07
N THR A 209 -2.80 -6.54 -2.47
CA THR A 209 -4.16 -6.65 -1.96
C THR A 209 -5.13 -6.51 -3.13
N VAL A 210 -5.90 -7.57 -3.39
CA VAL A 210 -6.81 -7.66 -4.53
C VAL A 210 -8.26 -7.71 -4.04
N MET A 211 -9.06 -6.78 -4.54
CA MET A 211 -10.48 -6.61 -4.23
C MET A 211 -11.33 -7.23 -5.32
N LEU A 212 -12.20 -8.18 -4.97
CA LEU A 212 -13.00 -8.96 -5.94
C LEU A 212 -14.50 -8.65 -5.87
N GLY A 213 -14.90 -7.75 -4.97
CA GLY A 213 -16.31 -7.42 -4.68
C GLY A 213 -17.00 -8.45 -3.79
N ASP A 214 -18.21 -8.11 -3.31
CA ASP A 214 -19.10 -9.01 -2.55
C ASP A 214 -18.47 -9.72 -1.33
N GLY A 215 -17.49 -9.08 -0.69
CA GLY A 215 -16.77 -9.64 0.47
C GLY A 215 -15.69 -10.68 0.14
N HIS A 216 -15.41 -10.91 -1.15
CA HIS A 216 -14.29 -11.74 -1.60
C HIS A 216 -13.05 -10.86 -1.80
N GLU A 217 -11.96 -11.19 -1.10
CA GLU A 217 -10.71 -10.45 -1.17
C GLU A 217 -9.50 -11.34 -0.92
N ALA A 218 -8.34 -10.89 -1.42
CA ALA A 218 -7.05 -11.50 -1.18
C ALA A 218 -6.12 -10.44 -0.60
N MET A 219 -5.87 -10.44 0.72
CA MET A 219 -4.97 -9.46 1.34
C MET A 219 -3.53 -9.57 0.83
N LYS A 220 -3.09 -10.80 0.55
CA LYS A 220 -1.75 -11.15 0.05
C LYS A 220 -1.80 -11.87 -1.31
N GLY A 221 -2.80 -11.53 -2.13
CA GLY A 221 -3.09 -12.22 -3.37
C GLY A 221 -1.92 -12.24 -4.34
N ILE A 222 -1.65 -13.41 -4.92
CA ILE A 222 -0.70 -13.65 -5.99
C ILE A 222 -1.52 -13.83 -7.26
N THR A 223 -1.62 -12.77 -8.06
CA THR A 223 -2.36 -12.76 -9.32
C THR A 223 -1.47 -13.23 -10.45
N LEU A 224 -1.77 -14.42 -10.96
CA LEU A 224 -1.11 -15.10 -12.07
C LEU A 224 -1.67 -14.61 -13.40
N ARG A 225 -0.80 -14.30 -14.34
CA ARG A 225 -1.15 -14.03 -15.74
C ARG A 225 -1.04 -15.34 -16.52
N LEU A 226 -2.15 -15.78 -17.12
CA LEU A 226 -2.22 -17.10 -17.77
C LEU A 226 -2.13 -17.03 -19.30
N ASP A 227 -2.13 -15.82 -19.88
CA ASP A 227 -2.10 -15.60 -21.32
C ASP A 227 -1.15 -14.46 -21.77
N GLY A 228 -0.93 -14.38 -23.07
CA GLY A 228 -0.10 -13.35 -23.69
C GLY A 228 -0.76 -11.97 -23.78
N GLU A 229 -2.09 -11.94 -23.91
CA GLU A 229 -2.89 -10.74 -24.23
C GLU A 229 -3.32 -9.95 -22.98
N LYS A 230 -3.04 -10.49 -21.78
CA LYS A 230 -3.39 -9.87 -20.49
C LYS A 230 -4.90 -9.80 -20.28
N SER A 231 -5.59 -10.89 -20.60
CA SER A 231 -7.04 -11.04 -20.42
C SER A 231 -7.42 -12.25 -19.56
N VAL A 232 -6.48 -13.15 -19.26
CA VAL A 232 -6.75 -14.35 -18.46
C VAL A 232 -5.91 -14.34 -17.18
N TYR A 233 -6.61 -14.33 -16.04
CA TYR A 233 -5.99 -14.21 -14.73
C TYR A 233 -6.56 -15.19 -13.73
N ALA A 234 -5.70 -15.60 -12.80
CA ALA A 234 -6.04 -16.37 -11.61
C ALA A 234 -5.42 -15.68 -10.39
N CYS A 235 -6.07 -15.66 -9.23
CA CYS A 235 -5.49 -15.07 -8.02
C CYS A 235 -5.51 -16.07 -6.88
N PHE A 236 -4.32 -16.49 -6.46
CA PHE A 236 -4.10 -17.38 -5.35
C PHE A 236 -3.84 -16.58 -4.07
N ASP A 237 -4.51 -16.92 -2.97
CA ASP A 237 -4.27 -16.30 -1.67
C ASP A 237 -3.41 -17.23 -0.79
N PRO A 238 -2.15 -16.86 -0.51
CA PRO A 238 -1.24 -17.67 0.28
C PRO A 238 -1.56 -17.67 1.79
N GLU A 239 -2.56 -16.93 2.27
CA GLU A 239 -3.01 -17.06 3.65
C GLU A 239 -4.10 -18.12 3.82
N SER A 240 -4.94 -18.31 2.80
CA SER A 240 -6.05 -19.27 2.80
C SER A 240 -5.79 -20.51 1.94
N MET A 241 -4.71 -20.52 1.16
CA MET A 241 -4.42 -21.47 0.09
C MET A 241 -5.55 -21.61 -0.94
N ALA A 242 -6.41 -20.59 -1.06
CA ALA A 242 -7.55 -20.60 -1.95
C ALA A 242 -7.20 -19.92 -3.28
N LEU A 243 -7.73 -20.47 -4.38
CA LEU A 243 -7.84 -19.73 -5.62
C LEU A 243 -9.05 -18.80 -5.51
N ARG A 244 -8.81 -17.53 -5.21
CA ARG A 244 -9.84 -16.54 -4.92
C ARG A 244 -10.68 -16.22 -6.14
N PHE A 245 -10.04 -16.14 -7.31
CA PHE A 245 -10.74 -16.10 -8.58
C PHE A 245 -9.92 -16.70 -9.71
N ALA A 246 -10.62 -17.03 -10.79
CA ALA A 246 -10.08 -17.31 -12.11
C ALA A 246 -11.04 -16.73 -13.15
N GLY A 247 -10.54 -16.03 -14.17
CA GLY A 247 -11.37 -15.36 -15.15
C GLY A 247 -10.70 -15.22 -16.50
N VAL A 248 -11.53 -15.25 -17.55
CA VAL A 248 -11.17 -14.97 -18.95
C VAL A 248 -11.83 -13.64 -19.32
N ASP A 249 -11.17 -12.84 -20.14
CA ASP A 249 -11.59 -11.47 -20.48
C ASP A 249 -11.72 -10.55 -19.26
N VAL A 250 -10.89 -10.78 -18.24
CA VAL A 250 -10.83 -9.95 -17.03
C VAL A 250 -9.66 -8.97 -17.06
N LYS A 251 -9.83 -7.82 -16.43
CA LYS A 251 -8.82 -6.76 -16.34
C LYS A 251 -8.54 -6.42 -14.89
N LEU A 252 -7.27 -6.15 -14.59
CA LEU A 252 -6.87 -5.62 -13.29
C LEU A 252 -7.03 -4.10 -13.29
N ALA A 253 -7.86 -3.58 -12.39
CA ALA A 253 -8.01 -2.16 -12.15
C ALA A 253 -6.94 -1.72 -11.15
N HIS A 254 -5.78 -1.32 -11.66
CA HIS A 254 -4.69 -0.85 -10.82
C HIS A 254 -5.00 0.53 -10.23
N PRO A 255 -4.72 0.75 -8.93
CA PRO A 255 -4.98 2.03 -8.29
C PRO A 255 -4.24 3.16 -8.98
N THR A 256 -4.83 4.36 -8.95
CA THR A 256 -4.23 5.59 -9.49
C THR A 256 -3.74 6.54 -8.40
N GLY A 257 -4.21 6.36 -7.16
CA GLY A 257 -3.82 7.20 -6.04
C GLY A 257 -2.31 7.15 -5.83
N ARG A 258 -1.68 8.34 -5.85
CA ARG A 258 -0.21 8.52 -5.76
C ARG A 258 0.57 7.55 -6.64
N ASP A 259 0.18 7.49 -7.91
CA ASP A 259 0.83 6.66 -8.93
C ASP A 259 0.89 5.17 -8.54
N GLY A 260 -0.26 4.64 -8.09
CA GLY A 260 -0.44 3.22 -7.79
C GLY A 260 -0.08 2.79 -6.37
N LEU A 261 0.30 3.74 -5.52
CA LEU A 261 0.67 3.43 -4.13
C LEU A 261 -0.56 3.41 -3.24
N GLU A 262 -1.50 4.33 -3.45
CA GLU A 262 -2.71 4.51 -2.66
C GLU A 262 -3.93 3.83 -3.31
N GLY A 263 -4.53 2.89 -2.58
CA GLY A 263 -5.66 2.08 -3.03
C GLY A 263 -5.33 0.60 -3.10
N GLN A 264 -6.26 -0.19 -3.61
CA GLN A 264 -6.10 -1.63 -3.83
C GLN A 264 -6.37 -1.96 -5.30
N VAL A 265 -5.83 -3.08 -5.78
CA VAL A 265 -6.12 -3.55 -7.14
C VAL A 265 -7.53 -4.11 -7.15
N GLY A 266 -8.37 -3.59 -8.05
CA GLY A 266 -9.69 -4.12 -8.34
C GLY A 266 -9.66 -5.12 -9.50
N LEU A 267 -10.79 -5.79 -9.71
CA LEU A 267 -11.03 -6.66 -10.85
C LEU A 267 -12.22 -6.15 -11.66
N GLU A 268 -12.04 -6.02 -12.98
CA GLU A 268 -13.10 -5.76 -13.93
C GLU A 268 -13.36 -7.02 -14.77
N GLY A 269 -14.62 -7.37 -14.93
CA GLY A 269 -15.04 -8.56 -15.69
C GLY A 269 -15.55 -9.68 -14.79
N ASP A 270 -15.96 -10.75 -15.46
CA ASP A 270 -16.68 -11.87 -14.87
C ASP A 270 -15.72 -13.04 -14.56
N THR A 271 -15.91 -13.72 -13.43
CA THR A 271 -15.00 -14.77 -12.97
C THR A 271 -15.68 -16.13 -12.88
N ALA A 272 -14.96 -17.18 -13.31
CA ALA A 272 -15.40 -18.58 -13.25
C ALA A 272 -15.38 -19.17 -11.85
N VAL A 273 -14.48 -18.69 -11.00
CA VAL A 273 -14.32 -19.16 -9.64
C VAL A 273 -14.40 -17.99 -8.67
N ARG A 274 -15.07 -18.24 -7.54
CA ARG A 274 -15.03 -17.42 -6.33
C ARG A 274 -14.93 -18.36 -5.14
N VAL A 275 -13.84 -18.23 -4.37
CA VAL A 275 -13.66 -18.96 -3.10
C VAL A 275 -13.34 -17.94 -2.01
N GLY A 276 -14.32 -17.65 -1.16
CA GLY A 276 -14.21 -16.82 0.04
C GLY A 276 -13.67 -17.58 1.25
N ASN A 277 -13.75 -18.91 1.26
CA ASN A 277 -13.27 -19.74 2.36
C ASN A 277 -11.80 -20.22 2.21
N ILE A 278 -11.34 -21.08 3.12
CA ILE A 278 -10.05 -21.79 3.00
C ILE A 278 -10.08 -22.72 1.79
N GLY A 279 -8.98 -22.78 1.04
CA GLY A 279 -8.86 -23.61 -0.15
C GLY A 279 -8.80 -25.10 0.16
N TRP A 280 -8.00 -25.52 1.15
CA TRP A 280 -7.84 -26.92 1.52
C TRP A 280 -8.56 -27.23 2.83
N ALA A 281 -9.32 -28.33 2.87
CA ALA A 281 -9.89 -28.82 4.13
C ALA A 281 -8.78 -29.21 5.10
N LYS A 282 -9.09 -29.23 6.40
CA LYS A 282 -8.16 -29.75 7.40
C LYS A 282 -7.79 -31.20 7.04
N PRO A 283 -6.49 -31.56 6.99
CA PRO A 283 -6.05 -32.88 6.54
C PRO A 283 -6.80 -34.02 7.23
N GLY A 284 -7.25 -35.01 6.45
CA GLY A 284 -8.05 -36.14 6.96
C GLY A 284 -9.51 -35.80 7.32
N SER A 285 -10.01 -34.61 6.95
CA SER A 285 -11.39 -34.18 7.21
C SER A 285 -12.02 -33.48 6.00
N ALA A 286 -13.30 -33.09 6.12
CA ALA A 286 -14.01 -32.23 5.17
C ALA A 286 -14.24 -30.80 5.74
N ASP A 287 -13.49 -30.41 6.76
CA ASP A 287 -13.66 -29.14 7.45
C ASP A 287 -12.90 -28.00 6.75
N PHE A 288 -13.65 -27.01 6.28
CA PHE A 288 -13.14 -25.78 5.66
C PHE A 288 -13.31 -24.57 6.58
N THR A 289 -13.61 -24.76 7.86
CA THR A 289 -13.86 -23.65 8.79
C THR A 289 -12.58 -22.87 9.04
N ASP A 290 -12.60 -21.57 8.77
CA ASP A 290 -11.47 -20.70 9.04
C ASP A 290 -11.33 -20.41 10.55
N PRO A 291 -10.25 -20.88 11.21
CA PRO A 291 -10.08 -20.70 12.65
C PRO A 291 -9.61 -19.29 13.02
N ARG A 292 -9.28 -18.44 12.04
CA ARG A 292 -8.66 -17.13 12.30
C ARG A 292 -9.75 -16.07 12.58
N PRO A 293 -9.62 -15.26 13.66
CA PRO A 293 -10.65 -14.29 14.08
C PRO A 293 -11.09 -13.27 13.02
N LYS A 294 -10.20 -12.91 12.07
CA LYS A 294 -10.47 -12.00 10.95
C LYS A 294 -10.25 -12.65 9.57
N LYS A 295 -10.18 -13.99 9.51
CA LYS A 295 -9.83 -14.75 8.29
C LYS A 295 -8.52 -14.29 7.61
N ARG A 296 -7.58 -13.81 8.42
CA ARG A 296 -6.30 -13.23 7.98
C ARG A 296 -5.16 -13.78 8.83
N GLY A 297 -3.97 -13.82 8.25
CA GLY A 297 -2.75 -14.25 8.92
C GLY A 297 -2.48 -15.74 8.71
N LYS A 298 -1.48 -16.25 9.40
CA LYS A 298 -0.99 -17.63 9.23
C LYS A 298 -2.04 -18.65 9.70
N LEU A 299 -2.40 -19.60 8.83
CA LEU A 299 -3.11 -20.81 9.24
C LEU A 299 -2.17 -21.77 10.01
N PRO A 300 -2.69 -22.73 10.80
CA PRO A 300 -1.86 -23.74 11.45
C PRO A 300 -0.92 -24.43 10.45
N THR A 301 0.38 -24.50 10.75
CA THR A 301 1.40 -25.01 9.81
C THR A 301 1.29 -26.50 9.53
N ASP A 302 0.69 -27.25 10.46
CA ASP A 302 0.33 -28.65 10.31
C ASP A 302 -0.94 -28.83 9.44
N TRP A 303 -1.67 -27.76 9.15
CA TRP A 303 -2.73 -27.74 8.15
C TRP A 303 -2.18 -27.31 6.80
N VAL A 304 -1.64 -26.10 6.68
CA VAL A 304 -1.06 -25.60 5.43
C VAL A 304 0.18 -24.76 5.67
N ALA A 305 1.15 -24.82 4.76
CA ALA A 305 2.33 -23.97 4.81
C ALA A 305 2.79 -23.55 3.41
N TYR A 306 2.69 -22.26 3.11
CA TYR A 306 3.20 -21.68 1.86
C TYR A 306 4.73 -21.60 1.87
N ARG A 307 5.37 -22.11 0.81
CA ARG A 307 6.84 -22.15 0.69
C ARG A 307 7.37 -21.12 -0.30
N GLY A 308 6.57 -20.72 -1.29
CA GLY A 308 6.96 -19.75 -2.30
C GLY A 308 6.41 -20.09 -3.67
N LEU A 309 7.02 -19.52 -4.70
CA LEU A 309 6.70 -19.82 -6.09
C LEU A 309 7.97 -20.01 -6.92
N HIS A 310 7.90 -20.93 -7.88
CA HIS A 310 8.90 -21.12 -8.91
C HIS A 310 8.43 -20.50 -10.22
N LEU A 311 9.37 -19.99 -11.01
CA LEU A 311 9.15 -19.53 -12.36
C LEU A 311 9.79 -20.48 -13.36
N ASP A 312 9.02 -20.88 -14.36
CA ASP A 312 9.51 -21.61 -15.53
C ASP A 312 9.06 -20.89 -16.81
N GLY A 313 9.94 -20.02 -17.31
CA GLY A 313 9.56 -19.05 -18.33
C GLY A 313 8.46 -18.13 -17.82
N GLN A 314 7.30 -18.10 -18.50
CA GLN A 314 6.12 -17.33 -18.09
C GLN A 314 5.17 -18.10 -17.15
N SER A 315 5.45 -19.38 -16.89
CA SER A 315 4.63 -20.18 -15.97
C SER A 315 5.03 -19.93 -14.52
N VAL A 316 4.04 -19.90 -13.64
CA VAL A 316 4.23 -19.79 -12.19
C VAL A 316 3.80 -21.09 -11.54
N ILE A 317 4.68 -21.70 -10.76
CA ILE A 317 4.42 -22.92 -10.02
C ILE A 317 4.43 -22.60 -8.54
N LEU A 318 3.27 -22.63 -7.91
CA LEU A 318 3.11 -22.42 -6.47
C LEU A 318 3.65 -23.63 -5.72
N SER A 319 4.34 -23.41 -4.60
CA SER A 319 4.91 -24.45 -3.75
C SER A 319 4.43 -24.28 -2.32
N TYR A 320 3.79 -25.32 -1.78
CA TYR A 320 3.26 -25.32 -0.42
C TYR A 320 3.10 -26.75 0.11
N SER A 321 2.58 -26.89 1.34
CA SER A 321 2.11 -28.17 1.86
C SER A 321 0.70 -28.12 2.41
N VAL A 322 0.05 -29.27 2.42
CA VAL A 322 -1.25 -29.54 3.04
C VAL A 322 -1.09 -30.77 3.94
N GLY A 323 -1.09 -30.58 5.25
CA GLY A 323 -0.61 -31.60 6.18
C GLY A 323 0.83 -31.98 5.85
N LYS A 324 1.07 -33.29 5.67
CA LYS A 324 2.37 -33.82 5.25
C LYS A 324 2.59 -33.77 3.73
N ALA A 325 1.53 -33.54 2.96
CA ALA A 325 1.62 -33.55 1.51
C ALA A 325 2.34 -32.31 1.00
N GLY A 326 3.44 -32.48 0.25
CA GLY A 326 4.01 -31.41 -0.57
C GLY A 326 3.18 -31.22 -1.83
N VAL A 327 2.87 -29.97 -2.18
CA VAL A 327 2.06 -29.59 -3.33
C VAL A 327 2.86 -28.65 -4.22
N LEU A 328 2.96 -29.00 -5.51
CA LEU A 328 3.28 -28.07 -6.58
C LEU A 328 2.02 -27.83 -7.39
N GLU A 329 1.66 -26.58 -7.60
CA GLU A 329 0.46 -26.18 -8.34
C GLU A 329 0.81 -25.28 -9.52
N LEU A 330 0.28 -25.59 -10.69
CA LEU A 330 0.40 -24.79 -11.91
C LEU A 330 -0.98 -24.49 -12.47
N ASP A 331 -1.27 -23.20 -12.58
CA ASP A 331 -2.45 -22.70 -13.29
C ASP A 331 -2.07 -22.35 -14.74
N ALA A 332 -2.95 -22.68 -15.69
CA ALA A 332 -2.74 -22.41 -17.11
C ALA A 332 -4.06 -22.15 -17.84
N PHE A 333 -3.98 -21.61 -19.06
CA PHE A 333 -5.12 -21.49 -19.96
C PHE A 333 -5.00 -22.51 -21.09
N GLU A 334 -5.88 -23.52 -21.11
CA GLU A 334 -5.86 -24.65 -22.04
C GLU A 334 -7.25 -24.82 -22.67
N GLN A 335 -7.34 -24.82 -24.01
CA GLN A 335 -8.57 -25.12 -24.74
C GLN A 335 -9.80 -24.28 -24.30
N GLY A 336 -9.58 -22.99 -23.98
CA GLY A 336 -10.65 -22.09 -23.54
C GLY A 336 -11.06 -22.23 -22.08
N ALA A 337 -10.37 -23.06 -21.29
CA ALA A 337 -10.59 -23.22 -19.85
C ALA A 337 -9.33 -22.89 -19.06
N ILE A 338 -9.50 -22.44 -17.82
CA ILE A 338 -8.41 -22.29 -16.87
C ILE A 338 -8.21 -23.63 -16.16
N THR A 339 -7.02 -24.20 -16.20
CA THR A 339 -6.70 -25.46 -15.55
C THR A 339 -5.86 -25.21 -14.30
N ARG A 340 -6.06 -26.03 -13.27
CA ARG A 340 -5.17 -26.14 -12.11
C ARG A 340 -4.57 -27.52 -12.09
N SER A 341 -3.25 -27.63 -12.14
CA SER A 341 -2.50 -28.89 -12.17
C SER A 341 -1.72 -29.07 -10.89
N PHE A 342 -1.77 -30.26 -10.29
CA PHE A 342 -1.14 -30.55 -9.01
C PHE A 342 -0.18 -31.72 -9.14
N THR A 343 1.03 -31.55 -8.61
CA THR A 343 1.93 -32.65 -8.22
C THR A 343 1.92 -32.75 -6.71
N LEU A 344 1.62 -33.95 -6.21
CA LEU A 344 1.48 -34.26 -4.79
C LEU A 344 2.55 -35.26 -4.38
N SER A 345 3.15 -35.05 -3.22
CA SER A 345 4.18 -35.93 -2.64
C SER A 345 3.93 -36.13 -1.16
N GLY A 346 4.13 -37.34 -0.63
CA GLY A 346 3.97 -37.62 0.81
C GLY A 346 2.53 -37.49 1.32
N ASN A 347 1.51 -37.62 0.46
CA ASN A 347 0.10 -37.56 0.82
C ASN A 347 -0.44 -38.95 1.20
N ASP A 348 -0.20 -39.38 2.43
CA ASP A 348 -0.74 -40.66 2.94
C ASP A 348 -2.24 -40.61 3.24
N ASP A 349 -2.79 -39.41 3.44
CA ASP A 349 -4.19 -39.16 3.72
C ASP A 349 -4.94 -38.64 2.48
N ALA A 350 -6.26 -38.83 2.47
CA ALA A 350 -7.12 -38.18 1.49
C ALA A 350 -7.15 -36.66 1.72
N LEU A 351 -7.18 -35.89 0.62
CA LEU A 351 -7.21 -34.43 0.63
C LEU A 351 -8.49 -33.92 -0.05
N ALA A 352 -8.95 -32.75 0.37
CA ALA A 352 -10.11 -32.09 -0.21
C ALA A 352 -9.79 -30.62 -0.50
N LEU A 353 -9.99 -30.21 -1.75
CA LEU A 353 -9.79 -28.84 -2.22
C LEU A 353 -11.14 -28.22 -2.59
N LEU A 354 -11.47 -27.08 -2.00
CA LEU A 354 -12.60 -26.26 -2.38
C LEU A 354 -12.26 -25.53 -3.69
N VAL A 355 -13.02 -25.84 -4.74
CA VAL A 355 -12.77 -25.32 -6.09
C VAL A 355 -13.73 -24.18 -6.43
N HIS A 356 -14.94 -24.19 -5.87
CA HIS A 356 -15.94 -23.15 -6.08
C HIS A 356 -16.95 -23.12 -4.95
N GLU A 357 -17.42 -21.92 -4.60
CA GLU A 357 -18.57 -21.72 -3.72
C GLU A 357 -19.75 -21.22 -4.55
N GLY A 358 -20.83 -21.98 -4.51
CA GLY A 358 -22.03 -21.80 -5.33
C GLY A 358 -22.85 -23.09 -5.40
N THR A 359 -24.14 -22.94 -5.66
CA THR A 359 -25.01 -24.10 -5.89
C THR A 359 -24.73 -24.65 -7.28
N ALA A 360 -24.21 -25.87 -7.36
CA ALA A 360 -23.92 -26.54 -8.61
C ALA A 360 -24.60 -27.90 -8.69
N THR A 361 -24.99 -28.30 -9.90
CA THR A 361 -25.44 -29.65 -10.20
C THR A 361 -24.28 -30.45 -10.79
N LEU A 362 -24.07 -31.67 -10.30
CA LEU A 362 -23.03 -32.57 -10.80
C LEU A 362 -23.65 -33.62 -11.72
N ALA A 363 -23.26 -33.61 -13.00
CA ALA A 363 -23.65 -34.60 -13.99
C ALA A 363 -22.45 -34.96 -14.86
N ASP A 364 -22.27 -36.25 -15.17
CA ASP A 364 -21.17 -36.77 -16.00
C ASP A 364 -19.76 -36.28 -15.59
N GLY A 365 -19.54 -36.08 -14.29
CA GLY A 365 -18.26 -35.61 -13.74
C GLY A 365 -17.99 -34.11 -13.93
N ILE A 366 -19.00 -33.33 -14.35
CA ILE A 366 -18.94 -31.89 -14.51
C ILE A 366 -19.92 -31.24 -13.53
N ALA A 367 -19.41 -30.36 -12.67
CA ALA A 367 -20.23 -29.53 -11.79
C ALA A 367 -20.56 -28.23 -12.52
N VAL A 368 -21.86 -27.89 -12.61
CA VAL A 368 -22.36 -26.71 -13.32
C VAL A 368 -23.17 -25.83 -12.38
N SER A 369 -22.76 -24.56 -12.25
CA SER A 369 -23.50 -23.52 -11.53
C SER A 369 -24.01 -22.51 -12.54
N GLU A 370 -25.34 -22.36 -12.63
CA GLU A 370 -25.97 -21.44 -13.58
C GLU A 370 -26.12 -20.02 -13.00
N ASP A 371 -25.95 -19.01 -13.85
CA ASP A 371 -26.02 -17.59 -13.51
C ASP A 371 -26.60 -16.78 -14.70
N GLY A 372 -27.93 -16.65 -14.76
CA GLY A 372 -28.61 -15.99 -15.88
C GLY A 372 -28.36 -16.70 -17.21
N GLU A 373 -27.79 -16.01 -18.19
CA GLU A 373 -27.38 -16.56 -19.50
C GLU A 373 -25.99 -17.22 -19.47
N PHE A 374 -25.28 -17.13 -18.34
CA PHE A 374 -23.94 -17.67 -18.15
C PHE A 374 -23.96 -18.90 -17.23
N ALA A 375 -22.88 -19.67 -17.27
CA ALA A 375 -22.64 -20.75 -16.32
C ALA A 375 -21.16 -20.82 -15.95
N ASN A 376 -20.90 -21.24 -14.71
CA ASN A 376 -19.61 -21.73 -14.29
C ASN A 376 -19.62 -23.25 -14.41
N ALA A 377 -18.59 -23.84 -15.00
CA ALA A 377 -18.45 -25.29 -15.14
C ALA A 377 -17.07 -25.75 -14.67
N ILE A 378 -17.05 -26.86 -13.94
CA ILE A 378 -15.85 -27.42 -13.32
C ILE A 378 -15.80 -28.90 -13.64
N ALA A 379 -14.66 -29.37 -14.16
CA ALA A 379 -14.51 -30.76 -14.57
C ALA A 379 -13.16 -31.33 -14.13
N VAL A 380 -13.15 -32.60 -13.71
CA VAL A 380 -11.89 -33.32 -13.44
C VAL A 380 -11.27 -33.75 -14.77
N VAL A 381 -10.00 -33.37 -14.98
CA VAL A 381 -9.19 -33.87 -16.09
C VAL A 381 -8.41 -35.12 -15.66
N GLY A 382 -8.00 -35.20 -14.39
CA GLY A 382 -7.45 -36.44 -13.82
C GLY A 382 -7.17 -36.36 -12.32
N GLY A 383 -7.00 -37.52 -11.68
CA GLY A 383 -6.45 -37.65 -10.31
C GLY A 383 -7.42 -37.48 -9.14
N GLY A 384 -8.70 -37.19 -9.38
CA GLY A 384 -9.67 -36.94 -8.31
C GLY A 384 -11.12 -37.12 -8.74
N THR A 385 -12.04 -36.72 -7.87
CA THR A 385 -13.48 -36.71 -8.11
C THR A 385 -14.11 -35.42 -7.59
N LEU A 386 -15.15 -34.91 -8.27
CA LEU A 386 -15.90 -33.75 -7.79
C LEU A 386 -17.09 -34.20 -6.95
N SER A 387 -17.43 -33.36 -5.98
CA SER A 387 -18.72 -33.36 -5.30
C SER A 387 -19.31 -31.95 -5.33
N ALA A 388 -20.63 -31.85 -5.41
CA ALA A 388 -21.36 -30.59 -5.36
C ALA A 388 -22.48 -30.71 -4.31
N ALA A 389 -22.28 -30.10 -3.14
CA ALA A 389 -23.20 -30.14 -2.01
C ALA A 389 -23.01 -28.91 -1.12
N ASP A 390 -24.05 -28.50 -0.40
CA ASP A 390 -24.01 -27.41 0.58
C ASP A 390 -23.41 -26.09 0.04
N GLY A 391 -23.71 -25.78 -1.23
CA GLY A 391 -23.19 -24.59 -1.90
C GLY A 391 -21.67 -24.64 -2.15
N LYS A 392 -21.07 -25.82 -2.20
CA LYS A 392 -19.63 -26.01 -2.45
C LYS A 392 -19.41 -27.05 -3.55
N VAL A 393 -18.41 -26.80 -4.38
CA VAL A 393 -17.83 -27.78 -5.30
C VAL A 393 -16.44 -28.14 -4.79
N VAL A 394 -16.27 -29.40 -4.40
CA VAL A 394 -15.04 -29.91 -3.78
C VAL A 394 -14.40 -30.97 -4.67
N LEU A 395 -13.11 -30.81 -4.94
CA LEU A 395 -12.25 -31.83 -5.53
C LEU A 395 -11.70 -32.73 -4.41
N ALA A 396 -12.18 -33.96 -4.36
CA ALA A 396 -11.66 -35.00 -3.49
C ALA A 396 -10.51 -35.73 -4.17
N LEU A 397 -9.38 -35.82 -3.48
CA LEU A 397 -8.16 -36.50 -3.90
C LEU A 397 -7.93 -37.69 -2.98
N PRO A 398 -7.99 -38.93 -3.50
CA PRO A 398 -7.66 -40.11 -2.71
C PRO A 398 -6.25 -40.05 -2.10
N ALA A 399 -6.05 -40.81 -1.03
CA ALA A 399 -4.72 -41.04 -0.49
C ALA A 399 -3.76 -41.54 -1.57
N LYS A 400 -2.51 -41.09 -1.54
CA LYS A 400 -1.44 -41.41 -2.49
C LYS A 400 -1.70 -40.97 -3.95
N THR A 401 -2.68 -40.11 -4.20
CA THR A 401 -2.78 -39.42 -5.50
C THR A 401 -1.48 -38.66 -5.76
N ALA A 402 -0.78 -38.96 -6.85
CA ALA A 402 0.46 -38.27 -7.21
C ALA A 402 0.22 -37.04 -8.10
N LEU A 403 -0.79 -37.11 -8.97
CA LEU A 403 -1.07 -36.08 -9.98
C LEU A 403 -2.57 -35.82 -10.05
N ALA A 404 -2.98 -34.55 -10.11
CA ALA A 404 -4.37 -34.17 -10.32
C ALA A 404 -4.49 -32.94 -11.22
N LYS A 405 -5.60 -32.82 -11.96
CA LYS A 405 -5.93 -31.61 -12.72
C LYS A 405 -7.43 -31.39 -12.77
N VAL A 406 -7.84 -30.14 -12.58
CA VAL A 406 -9.22 -29.66 -12.72
C VAL A 406 -9.27 -28.54 -13.74
N ALA A 407 -10.32 -28.50 -14.56
CA ALA A 407 -10.60 -27.42 -15.50
C ALA A 407 -11.77 -26.57 -15.00
N LEU A 408 -11.63 -25.25 -15.15
CA LEU A 408 -12.54 -24.20 -14.68
C LEU A 408 -12.95 -23.37 -15.89
N TRP A 409 -14.24 -23.13 -16.03
CA TRP A 409 -14.77 -22.38 -17.15
C TRP A 409 -15.94 -21.49 -16.73
N ARG A 410 -16.01 -20.31 -17.34
CA ARG A 410 -17.19 -19.47 -17.35
C ARG A 410 -17.47 -19.03 -18.76
N GLY A 411 -18.74 -19.11 -19.16
CA GLY A 411 -19.19 -18.58 -20.43
C GLY A 411 -20.70 -18.72 -20.60
N PRO A 412 -21.21 -18.34 -21.78
CA PRO A 412 -22.62 -18.47 -22.11
C PRO A 412 -23.08 -19.93 -22.00
N LYS A 413 -24.26 -20.19 -21.43
CA LYS A 413 -24.80 -21.57 -21.29
C LYS A 413 -24.84 -22.32 -22.62
N ALA A 414 -25.10 -21.61 -23.72
CA ALA A 414 -25.08 -22.14 -25.08
C ALA A 414 -23.74 -22.81 -25.47
N ASP A 415 -22.64 -22.41 -24.83
CA ASP A 415 -21.29 -22.91 -25.10
C ASP A 415 -20.82 -24.00 -24.12
N LEU A 416 -21.66 -24.42 -23.16
CA LEU A 416 -21.30 -25.46 -22.19
C LEU A 416 -20.93 -26.80 -22.85
N ALA A 417 -21.56 -27.13 -23.97
CA ALA A 417 -21.22 -28.31 -24.76
C ALA A 417 -19.80 -28.23 -25.35
N LYS A 418 -19.34 -27.02 -25.72
CA LYS A 418 -17.97 -26.80 -26.20
C LYS A 418 -16.96 -27.02 -25.08
N PHE A 419 -17.23 -26.50 -23.88
CA PHE A 419 -16.41 -26.77 -22.69
C PHE A 419 -16.34 -28.28 -22.40
N THR A 420 -17.48 -28.97 -22.39
CA THR A 420 -17.56 -30.41 -22.15
C THR A 420 -16.73 -31.21 -23.16
N ALA A 421 -16.74 -30.80 -24.43
CA ALA A 421 -15.89 -31.40 -25.46
C ALA A 421 -14.41 -31.07 -25.25
N ALA A 422 -14.08 -29.81 -24.91
CA ALA A 422 -12.72 -29.35 -24.68
C ALA A 422 -12.05 -30.07 -23.50
N VAL A 423 -12.78 -30.36 -22.41
CA VAL A 423 -12.25 -31.12 -21.25
C VAL A 423 -11.62 -32.46 -21.67
N LYS A 424 -12.16 -33.12 -22.70
CA LYS A 424 -11.65 -34.40 -23.21
C LYS A 424 -10.33 -34.28 -23.96
N THR A 425 -9.98 -33.08 -24.43
CA THR A 425 -8.76 -32.80 -25.20
C THR A 425 -7.69 -32.07 -24.39
N ILE A 426 -8.04 -31.52 -23.21
CA ILE A 426 -7.08 -30.96 -22.26
C ILE A 426 -6.07 -32.04 -21.86
N ALA A 427 -4.79 -31.68 -21.85
CA ALA A 427 -3.73 -32.61 -21.50
C ALA A 427 -3.86 -33.08 -20.04
N LYS A 428 -3.63 -34.38 -19.82
CA LYS A 428 -3.59 -34.97 -18.47
C LYS A 428 -2.55 -34.25 -17.58
N PRO A 429 -2.71 -34.27 -16.24
CA PRO A 429 -1.70 -33.70 -15.35
C PRO A 429 -0.35 -34.37 -15.55
N VAL A 430 0.71 -33.55 -15.48
CA VAL A 430 2.11 -33.99 -15.56
C VAL A 430 2.83 -33.62 -14.27
N ASP A 431 3.90 -34.35 -13.97
CA ASP A 431 4.78 -34.04 -12.86
C ASP A 431 5.50 -32.71 -13.08
N LEU A 432 5.34 -31.78 -12.14
CA LEU A 432 5.90 -30.43 -12.18
C LEU A 432 7.30 -30.35 -11.55
N THR A 433 7.82 -31.42 -10.95
CA THR A 433 9.06 -31.42 -10.18
C THR A 433 10.26 -30.94 -11.01
N SER A 434 10.36 -31.36 -12.27
CA SER A 434 11.44 -30.93 -13.18
C SER A 434 11.38 -29.43 -13.52
N ARG A 435 10.19 -28.83 -13.44
CA ARG A 435 9.94 -27.41 -13.72
C ARG A 435 10.28 -26.49 -12.54
N THR A 436 10.77 -27.05 -11.42
CA THR A 436 11.22 -26.30 -10.24
C THR A 436 12.72 -25.99 -10.26
N LYS A 437 13.42 -26.29 -11.37
CA LYS A 437 14.89 -26.22 -11.48
C LYS A 437 15.41 -24.95 -12.17
N GLY A 438 14.53 -23.98 -12.37
CA GLY A 438 14.79 -22.78 -13.16
C GLY A 438 14.36 -22.95 -14.62
N GLY A 439 13.78 -21.88 -15.16
CA GLY A 439 13.17 -21.88 -16.49
C GLY A 439 14.10 -21.38 -17.57
N LYS A 440 13.53 -21.05 -18.73
CA LYS A 440 14.21 -20.17 -19.68
C LYS A 440 14.18 -18.72 -19.16
N PRO A 441 15.23 -17.91 -19.42
CA PRO A 441 15.25 -16.49 -19.09
C PRO A 441 14.02 -15.77 -19.66
N ARG A 442 13.39 -14.90 -18.87
CA ARG A 442 12.26 -14.06 -19.31
C ARG A 442 12.75 -12.74 -19.90
N TRP A 443 13.93 -12.28 -19.48
CA TRP A 443 14.48 -10.97 -19.80
C TRP A 443 15.89 -11.12 -20.35
N ALA A 444 16.03 -11.69 -21.55
CA ALA A 444 17.34 -11.94 -22.16
C ALA A 444 18.18 -10.67 -22.38
N GLU A 445 17.54 -9.51 -22.49
CA GLU A 445 18.19 -8.22 -22.75
C GLU A 445 18.77 -7.59 -21.48
N THR A 446 19.87 -6.86 -21.63
CA THR A 446 20.39 -5.94 -20.63
C THR A 446 20.23 -4.50 -21.10
N VAL A 447 20.00 -3.58 -20.17
CA VAL A 447 20.01 -2.14 -20.48
C VAL A 447 21.37 -1.56 -20.11
N VAL A 448 21.97 -0.78 -21.01
CA VAL A 448 23.26 -0.12 -20.75
C VAL A 448 23.03 1.37 -20.54
N THR A 449 23.59 1.90 -19.46
CA THR A 449 23.63 3.33 -19.17
C THR A 449 25.08 3.76 -18.87
N GLN A 450 25.31 5.05 -18.63
CA GLN A 450 26.63 5.60 -18.32
C GLN A 450 26.58 6.36 -17.00
N GLY A 451 27.58 6.20 -16.15
CA GLY A 451 27.67 6.99 -14.92
C GLY A 451 28.18 8.39 -15.16
N GLU A 452 27.87 9.29 -14.23
CA GLU A 452 28.32 10.67 -14.23
C GLU A 452 29.13 10.93 -12.96
N LEU A 453 30.44 11.15 -13.09
CA LEU A 453 31.28 11.48 -11.94
C LEU A 453 31.07 12.92 -11.47
N GLY A 454 30.86 13.09 -10.17
CA GLY A 454 30.87 14.38 -9.51
C GLY A 454 32.27 14.98 -9.52
N LYS A 455 32.36 16.25 -9.90
CA LYS A 455 33.60 17.03 -9.91
C LYS A 455 33.64 17.96 -8.70
N PRO A 456 34.65 17.87 -7.82
CA PRO A 456 34.74 18.75 -6.67
C PRO A 456 34.98 20.19 -7.11
N LYS A 457 34.32 21.14 -6.47
CA LYS A 457 34.58 22.58 -6.63
C LYS A 457 35.54 23.03 -5.53
N GLY A 458 36.82 23.13 -5.85
CA GLY A 458 37.86 23.49 -4.89
C GLY A 458 38.15 22.35 -3.91
N ASP A 459 38.05 22.62 -2.60
CA ASP A 459 38.41 21.68 -1.52
C ASP A 459 37.22 20.91 -0.92
N GLU A 460 36.17 20.71 -1.70
CA GLU A 460 35.03 19.87 -1.30
C GLU A 460 35.47 18.44 -0.94
N ALA A 461 35.20 18.02 0.31
CA ALA A 461 35.53 16.69 0.82
C ALA A 461 34.71 15.55 0.21
N TYR A 462 33.51 15.85 -0.25
CA TYR A 462 32.59 14.87 -0.82
C TYR A 462 31.99 15.38 -2.11
N VAL A 463 31.77 14.46 -3.04
CA VAL A 463 31.05 14.70 -4.29
C VAL A 463 30.02 13.60 -4.50
N VAL A 464 29.01 13.89 -5.33
CA VAL A 464 27.98 12.92 -5.70
C VAL A 464 28.22 12.48 -7.14
N ASP A 465 28.51 11.19 -7.32
CA ASP A 465 28.48 10.53 -8.61
C ASP A 465 27.06 9.96 -8.85
N THR A 466 26.58 10.02 -10.09
CA THR A 466 25.27 9.46 -10.47
C THR A 466 25.48 8.18 -11.26
N LEU A 467 24.98 7.06 -10.74
CA LEU A 467 24.85 5.84 -11.50
C LEU A 467 23.49 5.91 -12.22
N THR A 468 23.49 6.37 -13.47
CA THR A 468 22.24 6.69 -14.17
C THR A 468 21.36 5.45 -14.31
N ILE A 469 20.09 5.58 -13.92
CA ILE A 469 19.12 4.48 -13.96
C ILE A 469 18.36 4.48 -15.30
N PRO A 470 17.92 3.32 -15.80
CA PRO A 470 17.19 3.21 -17.06
C PRO A 470 15.71 3.60 -16.91
N TYR A 471 15.43 4.90 -16.76
CA TYR A 471 14.05 5.43 -16.64
C TYR A 471 13.14 4.95 -17.77
N GLU A 472 13.67 4.93 -18.99
CA GLU A 472 13.07 4.28 -20.13
C GLU A 472 13.75 2.91 -20.30
N ASN A 473 12.96 1.85 -20.25
CA ASN A 473 13.43 0.47 -20.37
C ASN A 473 12.40 -0.39 -21.12
N PRO A 474 12.80 -1.53 -21.70
CA PRO A 474 11.92 -2.35 -22.55
C PRO A 474 10.64 -2.83 -21.86
N TRP A 475 10.66 -2.95 -20.54
CA TRP A 475 9.55 -3.46 -19.72
C TRP A 475 8.69 -2.36 -19.11
N LYS A 476 9.00 -1.09 -19.42
CA LYS A 476 8.34 0.08 -18.83
C LYS A 476 8.34 0.05 -17.29
N CYS A 477 9.33 -0.62 -16.69
CA CYS A 477 9.47 -0.70 -15.24
C CYS A 477 9.53 0.71 -14.68
N TYR A 478 8.71 0.99 -13.68
CA TYR A 478 8.74 2.27 -13.03
C TYR A 478 9.92 2.33 -12.05
N MET A 479 10.98 3.05 -12.43
CA MET A 479 12.27 3.05 -11.72
C MET A 479 12.28 3.91 -10.45
N ARG A 480 11.32 3.67 -9.54
CA ARG A 480 11.26 4.27 -8.20
C ARG A 480 12.08 3.44 -7.21
N THR A 481 13.37 3.74 -7.10
CA THR A 481 14.32 2.91 -6.35
C THR A 481 14.17 3.03 -4.83
N THR A 482 14.26 1.91 -4.11
CA THR A 482 13.92 1.82 -2.67
C THR A 482 14.93 1.08 -1.81
N GLY A 483 15.74 0.20 -2.39
CA GLY A 483 16.75 -0.58 -1.69
C GLY A 483 18.01 -0.70 -2.53
N VAL A 484 19.15 -0.80 -1.86
CA VAL A 484 20.47 -1.00 -2.48
C VAL A 484 21.32 -1.86 -1.55
N ASP A 485 22.04 -2.83 -2.10
CA ASP A 485 23.08 -3.60 -1.39
C ASP A 485 24.04 -4.26 -2.39
N PHE A 486 25.11 -4.87 -1.92
CA PHE A 486 26.23 -5.34 -2.75
C PHE A 486 26.49 -6.84 -2.64
N PHE A 487 26.78 -7.46 -3.78
CA PHE A 487 27.42 -8.77 -3.83
C PHE A 487 28.92 -8.64 -3.55
N LYS A 488 29.56 -9.73 -3.13
CA LYS A 488 31.02 -9.72 -2.86
C LYS A 488 31.86 -9.35 -4.07
N ASP A 489 31.37 -9.61 -5.28
CA ASP A 489 32.06 -9.30 -6.54
C ASP A 489 31.91 -7.83 -6.99
N GLY A 490 31.17 -7.00 -6.24
CA GLY A 490 30.95 -5.59 -6.55
C GLY A 490 29.72 -5.29 -7.41
N ARG A 491 28.97 -6.31 -7.85
CA ARG A 491 27.63 -6.09 -8.42
C ARG A 491 26.70 -5.49 -7.36
N ILE A 492 25.73 -4.72 -7.82
CA ILE A 492 24.79 -3.97 -6.98
C ILE A 492 23.38 -4.52 -7.21
N ALA A 493 22.67 -4.89 -6.16
CA ALA A 493 21.23 -5.14 -6.23
C ALA A 493 20.46 -3.86 -5.90
N VAL A 494 19.46 -3.52 -6.72
CA VAL A 494 18.59 -2.36 -6.53
C VAL A 494 17.13 -2.80 -6.63
N SER A 495 16.31 -2.50 -5.62
CA SER A 495 14.86 -2.73 -5.67
C SER A 495 14.08 -1.48 -6.06
N THR A 496 12.88 -1.66 -6.59
CA THR A 496 11.89 -0.59 -6.75
C THR A 496 10.67 -0.82 -5.85
N ILE A 497 9.93 0.25 -5.50
CA ILE A 497 8.67 0.09 -4.76
C ILE A 497 7.66 -0.75 -5.55
N ASP A 498 7.74 -0.74 -6.87
CA ASP A 498 6.79 -1.42 -7.76
C ASP A 498 6.98 -2.94 -7.86
N GLY A 499 7.97 -3.49 -7.14
CA GLY A 499 8.15 -4.93 -7.00
C GLY A 499 9.25 -5.55 -7.84
N ASP A 500 10.17 -4.73 -8.37
CA ASP A 500 11.28 -5.19 -9.21
C ASP A 500 12.61 -5.21 -8.46
N VAL A 501 13.51 -6.11 -8.89
CA VAL A 501 14.93 -6.08 -8.55
C VAL A 501 15.76 -6.08 -9.81
N TRP A 502 16.78 -5.23 -9.81
CA TRP A 502 17.78 -5.09 -10.85
C TRP A 502 19.17 -5.39 -10.30
N ILE A 503 19.98 -6.05 -11.11
CA ILE A 503 21.40 -6.27 -10.84
C ILE A 503 22.18 -5.32 -11.76
N VAL A 504 22.99 -4.47 -11.14
CA VAL A 504 23.80 -3.48 -11.82
C VAL A 504 25.26 -3.90 -11.74
N THR A 505 25.92 -3.93 -12.89
CA THR A 505 27.34 -4.22 -13.01
C THR A 505 28.04 -2.97 -13.55
N PRO A 506 28.72 -2.19 -12.69
CA PRO A 506 29.59 -1.12 -13.15
C PRO A 506 30.83 -1.68 -13.86
N SER A 507 31.28 -1.02 -14.93
CA SER A 507 32.54 -1.39 -15.62
C SER A 507 33.79 -1.16 -14.77
N GLY A 508 33.70 -0.27 -13.78
CA GLY A 508 34.82 0.17 -12.96
C GLY A 508 34.45 1.40 -12.12
N PRO A 509 35.42 1.93 -11.35
CA PRO A 509 35.20 3.07 -10.47
C PRO A 509 34.89 4.39 -11.21
N ASP A 510 35.25 4.49 -12.49
CA ASP A 510 34.97 5.64 -13.36
C ASP A 510 33.52 5.65 -13.89
N LEU A 511 32.79 4.54 -13.71
CA LEU A 511 31.42 4.34 -14.15
C LEU A 511 31.22 4.54 -15.66
N ALA A 512 32.25 4.24 -16.48
CA ALA A 512 32.20 4.43 -17.93
C ALA A 512 30.98 3.74 -18.57
N THR A 513 30.65 2.53 -18.11
CA THR A 513 29.38 1.86 -18.45
C THR A 513 28.76 1.20 -17.22
N LEU A 514 27.42 1.12 -17.24
CA LEU A 514 26.61 0.43 -16.24
C LEU A 514 25.71 -0.55 -16.99
N THR A 515 25.83 -1.83 -16.71
CA THR A 515 24.94 -2.86 -17.27
C THR A 515 23.87 -3.22 -16.26
N TRP A 516 22.60 -3.06 -16.64
CA TRP A 516 21.42 -3.37 -15.85
C TRP A 516 20.76 -4.64 -16.37
N LYS A 517 20.66 -5.65 -15.51
CA LYS A 517 19.89 -6.88 -15.76
C LYS A 517 18.70 -6.91 -14.82
N ARG A 518 17.49 -7.03 -15.37
CA ARG A 518 16.28 -7.26 -14.58
C ARG A 518 16.36 -8.68 -14.01
N TYR A 519 16.23 -8.80 -12.69
CA TYR A 519 16.47 -10.05 -11.96
C TYR A 519 15.20 -10.65 -11.38
N ALA A 520 14.29 -9.81 -10.87
CA ALA A 520 13.01 -10.24 -10.32
C ALA A 520 11.91 -9.20 -10.52
N SER A 521 10.65 -9.64 -10.50
CA SER A 521 9.46 -8.77 -10.62
C SER A 521 8.26 -9.33 -9.86
N GLY A 522 7.17 -8.53 -9.78
CA GLY A 522 5.85 -8.98 -9.32
C GLY A 522 5.62 -8.92 -7.80
N MET A 523 6.56 -8.37 -7.04
CA MET A 523 6.51 -8.34 -5.57
C MET A 523 5.71 -7.14 -5.02
N PHE A 524 5.24 -7.25 -3.77
CA PHE A 524 4.30 -6.29 -3.20
C PHE A 524 5.01 -5.15 -2.44
N GLN A 525 5.13 -3.97 -3.05
CA GLN A 525 5.61 -2.75 -2.39
C GLN A 525 6.98 -2.94 -1.71
N THR A 526 8.00 -3.27 -2.51
CA THR A 526 9.33 -3.63 -2.01
C THR A 526 10.08 -2.41 -1.48
N LEU A 527 10.28 -2.36 -0.16
CA LEU A 527 10.78 -1.17 0.55
C LEU A 527 11.94 -1.49 1.51
N GLY A 528 12.66 -2.59 1.26
CA GLY A 528 13.89 -2.95 1.94
C GLY A 528 14.59 -4.09 1.22
N LEU A 529 15.92 -4.06 1.24
CA LEU A 529 16.79 -4.99 0.53
C LEU A 529 18.05 -5.26 1.38
N ARG A 530 18.42 -6.54 1.50
CA ARG A 530 19.70 -6.98 2.05
C ARG A 530 20.27 -8.12 1.21
N ILE A 531 21.59 -8.13 1.04
CA ILE A 531 22.31 -9.31 0.55
C ILE A 531 22.92 -10.03 1.74
N VAL A 532 22.52 -11.29 1.92
CA VAL A 532 23.07 -12.18 2.95
C VAL A 532 23.47 -13.47 2.26
N ASP A 533 24.72 -13.88 2.44
CA ASP A 533 25.28 -15.08 1.81
C ASP A 533 25.06 -15.13 0.27
N GLU A 534 25.32 -14.01 -0.41
CA GLU A 534 25.13 -13.83 -1.86
C GLU A 534 23.68 -14.04 -2.35
N LYS A 535 22.70 -14.01 -1.44
CA LYS A 535 21.27 -14.09 -1.75
C LYS A 535 20.57 -12.77 -1.45
N VAL A 536 19.65 -12.38 -2.32
CA VAL A 536 18.85 -11.16 -2.17
C VAL A 536 17.64 -11.45 -1.28
N TYR A 537 17.53 -10.71 -0.19
CA TYR A 537 16.38 -10.70 0.72
C TYR A 537 15.63 -9.37 0.60
N LEU A 538 14.30 -9.43 0.62
CA LEU A 538 13.44 -8.28 0.37
C LEU A 538 12.30 -8.24 1.38
N THR A 539 12.12 -7.09 2.02
CA THR A 539 10.88 -6.81 2.73
C THR A 539 9.85 -6.28 1.77
N ASN A 540 8.77 -7.03 1.66
CA ASN A 540 7.56 -6.63 0.96
C ASN A 540 6.48 -6.34 2.00
N ARG A 541 5.37 -5.73 1.57
CA ARG A 541 4.26 -5.40 2.46
C ARG A 541 3.69 -6.63 3.17
N ASP A 542 3.73 -7.78 2.52
CA ASP A 542 3.09 -9.03 2.88
C ASP A 542 4.02 -10.11 3.45
N ARG A 543 5.31 -10.10 3.08
CA ARG A 543 6.27 -11.13 3.48
C ARG A 543 7.74 -10.71 3.30
N LEU A 544 8.64 -11.42 3.95
CA LEU A 544 10.08 -11.42 3.67
C LEU A 544 10.36 -12.49 2.60
N ILE A 545 10.90 -12.08 1.45
CA ILE A 545 11.23 -12.98 0.32
C ILE A 545 12.73 -13.19 0.25
N ARG A 546 13.15 -14.43 -0.03
CA ARG A 546 14.51 -14.77 -0.45
C ARG A 546 14.51 -15.23 -1.91
N LEU A 547 15.30 -14.56 -2.74
CA LEU A 547 15.37 -14.85 -4.17
C LEU A 547 16.49 -15.85 -4.48
N HIS A 548 16.22 -16.77 -5.41
CA HIS A 548 17.18 -17.74 -5.90
C HIS A 548 17.19 -17.78 -7.42
N ASP A 549 18.36 -17.57 -7.99
CA ASP A 549 18.70 -18.01 -9.33
C ASP A 549 19.13 -19.49 -9.23
N LEU A 550 18.34 -20.40 -9.81
CA LEU A 550 18.53 -21.84 -9.66
C LEU A 550 19.36 -22.44 -10.80
N ASN A 551 19.41 -21.77 -11.94
CA ASN A 551 20.08 -22.22 -13.15
C ASN A 551 21.29 -21.35 -13.56
N ASN A 552 21.58 -20.29 -12.80
CA ASN A 552 22.63 -19.29 -13.00
C ASN A 552 22.49 -18.49 -14.31
N ASP A 553 21.27 -18.18 -14.74
CA ASP A 553 21.01 -17.41 -15.96
C ASP A 553 20.91 -15.89 -15.72
N GLY A 554 21.06 -15.45 -14.48
CA GLY A 554 20.98 -14.04 -14.09
C GLY A 554 19.55 -13.57 -13.82
N GLU A 555 18.60 -14.47 -13.56
CA GLU A 555 17.24 -14.18 -13.11
C GLU A 555 16.86 -15.02 -11.87
N ALA A 556 15.95 -14.52 -11.05
CA ALA A 556 15.37 -15.31 -9.97
C ALA A 556 14.35 -16.31 -10.53
N ASP A 557 14.49 -17.57 -10.14
CA ASP A 557 13.59 -18.68 -10.46
C ASP A 557 12.73 -19.08 -9.28
N PHE A 558 13.21 -18.94 -8.05
CA PHE A 558 12.46 -19.29 -6.85
C PHE A 558 12.37 -18.09 -5.91
N TYR A 559 11.14 -17.71 -5.62
CA TYR A 559 10.76 -16.63 -4.72
C TYR A 559 10.29 -17.30 -3.45
N GLU A 560 11.24 -17.56 -2.56
CA GLU A 560 10.98 -18.25 -1.32
C GLU A 560 10.20 -17.36 -0.37
N ASN A 561 9.12 -17.90 0.19
CA ASN A 561 8.43 -17.32 1.34
C ASN A 561 9.27 -17.56 2.60
N PHE A 562 10.32 -16.75 2.78
CA PHE A 562 11.23 -16.91 3.90
C PHE A 562 10.54 -16.65 5.24
N ASN A 563 9.67 -15.64 5.32
CA ASN A 563 8.68 -15.50 6.39
C ASN A 563 7.45 -14.74 5.90
N GLY A 564 6.26 -15.30 6.10
CA GLY A 564 4.98 -14.72 5.68
C GLY A 564 4.05 -14.31 6.82
N ASP A 565 4.57 -14.21 8.05
CA ASP A 565 3.74 -14.11 9.26
C ASP A 565 3.18 -12.69 9.48
N CYS A 566 3.78 -11.66 8.86
CA CYS A 566 3.35 -10.28 9.00
C CYS A 566 1.98 -10.03 8.34
N GLU A 567 0.93 -9.84 9.13
CA GLU A 567 -0.42 -9.50 8.63
C GLU A 567 -0.50 -8.16 7.86
N VAL A 568 -1.42 -8.10 6.88
CA VAL A 568 -1.69 -6.97 5.99
C VAL A 568 -3.14 -6.51 6.10
N SER A 569 -3.39 -5.20 6.15
CA SER A 569 -4.74 -4.64 6.03
C SER A 569 -4.91 -3.84 4.75
N ARG A 570 -6.13 -3.36 4.50
CA ARG A 570 -6.41 -2.43 3.39
C ARG A 570 -5.80 -1.04 3.61
N HIS A 571 -5.33 -0.72 4.82
CA HIS A 571 -4.93 0.65 5.15
C HIS A 571 -3.67 1.05 4.39
N TYR A 572 -3.67 2.25 3.83
CA TYR A 572 -2.58 2.68 2.95
C TYR A 572 -1.23 2.86 3.66
N HIS A 573 -1.20 3.42 4.87
CA HIS A 573 0.07 3.78 5.55
C HIS A 573 0.81 2.62 6.23
N GLU A 574 0.32 1.37 6.16
CA GLU A 574 0.96 0.22 6.82
C GLU A 574 2.02 -0.48 5.95
N PHE A 575 2.93 0.31 5.37
CA PHE A 575 4.09 -0.20 4.64
C PHE A 575 5.02 -1.02 5.53
N THR A 576 5.73 -1.96 4.93
CA THR A 576 6.89 -2.63 5.53
C THR A 576 8.14 -1.89 5.06
N LEU A 577 8.91 -1.31 5.98
CA LEU A 577 9.91 -0.29 5.68
C LEU A 577 11.26 -0.70 6.29
N GLY A 578 12.30 -0.82 5.46
CA GLY A 578 13.63 -1.14 5.96
C GLY A 578 13.91 -2.63 5.88
N LEU A 579 15.18 -2.99 5.78
CA LEU A 579 15.63 -4.34 6.08
C LEU A 579 17.07 -4.25 6.56
N GLU A 580 17.30 -4.62 7.82
CA GLU A 580 18.63 -4.74 8.42
C GLU A 580 18.82 -6.15 8.99
N THR A 581 20.08 -6.49 9.29
CA THR A 581 20.45 -7.76 9.92
C THR A 581 21.13 -7.51 11.25
N ASP A 582 20.64 -8.08 12.36
CA ASP A 582 21.34 -7.95 13.65
C ASP A 582 22.61 -8.81 13.71
N GLY A 583 23.40 -8.69 14.78
CA GLY A 583 24.66 -9.44 14.96
C GLY A 583 24.48 -10.96 15.06
N GLU A 584 23.24 -11.44 15.28
CA GLU A 584 22.89 -12.86 15.30
C GLU A 584 22.42 -13.36 13.92
N GLY A 585 22.26 -12.45 12.95
CA GLY A 585 21.80 -12.75 11.59
C GLY A 585 20.28 -12.77 11.45
N ASN A 586 19.53 -12.27 12.42
CA ASN A 586 18.08 -12.08 12.30
C ASN A 586 17.78 -10.84 11.46
N PHE A 587 16.60 -10.81 10.85
CA PHE A 587 16.16 -9.72 9.97
C PHE A 587 15.26 -8.75 10.74
N ILE A 588 15.50 -7.45 10.62
CA ILE A 588 14.75 -6.41 11.31
C ILE A 588 14.18 -5.41 10.31
N PHE A 589 12.91 -5.04 10.48
CA PHE A 589 12.21 -4.06 9.64
C PHE A 589 11.08 -3.35 10.41
N ASN A 590 10.63 -2.20 9.90
CA ASN A 590 9.51 -1.47 10.49
C ASN A 590 8.19 -1.81 9.79
N LYS A 591 7.08 -1.67 10.53
CA LYS A 591 5.71 -1.71 9.98
C LYS A 591 4.99 -0.42 10.34
N GLY A 592 4.52 0.29 9.32
CA GLY A 592 3.74 1.52 9.49
C GLY A 592 2.41 1.29 10.21
N ALA A 593 1.83 2.36 10.74
CA ALA A 593 0.60 2.29 11.52
C ALA A 593 -0.64 2.72 10.73
N ASN A 594 -1.81 2.45 11.33
CA ASN A 594 -3.09 2.96 10.88
C ASN A 594 -3.50 4.17 11.72
N LEU A 595 -3.88 5.28 11.07
CA LEU A 595 -4.27 6.52 11.75
C LEU A 595 -5.58 6.36 12.53
N GLY A 596 -6.46 5.45 12.10
CA GLY A 596 -7.69 5.08 12.81
C GLY A 596 -7.49 4.06 13.95
N GLY A 597 -6.24 3.70 14.26
CA GLY A 597 -5.90 2.65 15.22
C GLY A 597 -5.56 1.31 14.54
N ALA A 598 -4.76 0.51 15.22
CA ALA A 598 -4.22 -0.73 14.66
C ALA A 598 -5.32 -1.75 14.29
N ASP A 599 -5.23 -2.29 13.07
CA ASP A 599 -6.08 -3.38 12.58
C ASP A 599 -5.37 -4.74 12.59
N THR A 600 -4.03 -4.73 12.54
CA THR A 600 -3.18 -5.93 12.58
C THR A 600 -2.27 -5.90 13.80
N PRO A 601 -1.80 -7.07 14.31
CA PRO A 601 -0.94 -7.13 15.50
C PRO A 601 0.44 -6.50 15.31
N HIS A 602 0.81 -6.13 14.08
CA HIS A 602 2.15 -5.68 13.72
C HIS A 602 2.23 -4.18 13.40
N GLN A 603 1.10 -3.48 13.27
CA GLN A 603 1.08 -2.07 12.87
C GLN A 603 1.78 -1.17 13.91
N GLY A 604 2.59 -0.24 13.43
CA GLY A 604 3.34 0.71 14.26
C GLY A 604 4.42 0.07 15.13
N CYS A 605 5.07 -0.99 14.63
CA CYS A 605 6.06 -1.77 15.37
C CYS A 605 7.39 -1.91 14.60
N VAL A 606 8.46 -2.16 15.35
CA VAL A 606 9.70 -2.75 14.83
C VAL A 606 9.58 -4.26 14.95
N LEU A 607 9.83 -4.98 13.86
CA LEU A 607 9.63 -6.41 13.74
C LEU A 607 10.98 -7.12 13.54
N LYS A 608 11.11 -8.32 14.10
CA LYS A 608 12.27 -9.19 13.96
C LYS A 608 11.85 -10.57 13.48
N VAL A 609 12.43 -11.02 12.38
CA VAL A 609 12.33 -12.39 11.85
C VAL A 609 13.61 -13.14 12.18
N SER A 610 13.50 -14.35 12.73
CA SER A 610 14.67 -15.18 13.06
C SER A 610 15.55 -15.47 11.84
N LYS A 611 16.83 -15.72 12.06
CA LYS A 611 17.82 -16.02 11.00
C LYS A 611 17.40 -17.17 10.06
N ASP A 612 16.57 -18.09 10.52
CA ASP A 612 16.04 -19.22 9.77
C ASP A 612 14.64 -18.98 9.16
N GLY A 613 14.06 -17.79 9.39
CA GLY A 613 12.73 -17.41 8.90
C GLY A 613 11.56 -17.97 9.70
N SER A 614 11.81 -18.80 10.72
CA SER A 614 10.76 -19.59 11.38
C SER A 614 9.84 -18.80 12.30
N THR A 615 10.29 -17.66 12.82
CA THR A 615 9.53 -16.85 13.80
C THR A 615 9.53 -15.36 13.45
N LEU A 616 8.42 -14.70 13.77
CA LEU A 616 8.26 -13.25 13.76
C LEU A 616 7.97 -12.76 15.19
N SER A 617 8.66 -11.73 15.61
CA SER A 617 8.51 -11.12 16.94
C SER A 617 8.51 -9.59 16.86
N ILE A 618 7.95 -8.95 17.88
CA ILE A 618 7.94 -7.49 18.01
C ILE A 618 9.12 -7.07 18.89
N VAL A 619 9.96 -6.19 18.39
CA VAL A 619 11.10 -5.63 19.12
C VAL A 619 10.66 -4.40 19.92
N ALA A 620 9.93 -3.49 19.29
CA ALA A 620 9.47 -2.24 19.88
C ALA A 620 8.20 -1.73 19.20
N SER A 621 7.58 -0.70 19.77
CA SER A 621 6.27 -0.17 19.31
C SER A 621 6.22 1.37 19.37
N GLY A 622 5.06 1.94 19.02
CA GLY A 622 4.84 3.38 19.08
C GLY A 622 5.38 4.14 17.87
N LEU A 623 5.43 3.49 16.70
CA LEU A 623 5.81 4.10 15.42
C LEU A 623 4.58 4.52 14.61
N ARG A 624 4.63 5.66 13.92
CA ARG A 624 3.54 6.13 13.05
C ARG A 624 3.76 5.81 11.58
N ALA A 625 4.75 6.45 10.96
CA ALA A 625 5.12 6.30 9.56
C ALA A 625 6.66 6.17 9.46
N PRO A 626 7.22 5.04 9.95
CA PRO A 626 8.64 4.86 10.21
C PRO A 626 9.47 4.51 8.97
N ASN A 627 9.59 5.44 8.03
CA ASN A 627 10.26 5.18 6.74
C ASN A 627 11.76 4.85 6.90
N GLY A 628 12.41 5.38 7.93
CA GLY A 628 13.82 5.12 8.16
C GLY A 628 14.11 3.94 9.09
N LEU A 629 15.08 3.14 8.70
CA LEU A 629 15.73 2.15 9.53
C LEU A 629 17.22 2.26 9.28
N GLY A 630 18.02 2.02 10.31
CA GLY A 630 19.46 1.91 10.22
C GLY A 630 20.00 1.04 11.34
N GLY A 631 21.23 0.57 11.18
CA GLY A 631 21.87 -0.37 12.09
C GLY A 631 22.34 -1.61 11.35
N GLY A 632 22.40 -2.72 12.07
CA GLY A 632 22.79 -4.01 11.56
C GLY A 632 24.29 -4.27 11.54
N ASP A 633 24.68 -5.52 11.27
CA ASP A 633 26.06 -6.02 11.31
C ASP A 633 26.78 -5.70 12.64
N GLY A 634 26.03 -5.75 13.75
CA GLY A 634 26.51 -5.48 15.11
C GLY A 634 26.40 -4.02 15.57
N MET A 635 25.96 -3.10 14.70
CA MET A 635 25.74 -1.70 15.07
C MET A 635 24.38 -1.49 15.76
N PRO A 636 24.25 -0.47 16.64
CA PRO A 636 22.99 -0.13 17.28
C PRO A 636 21.88 0.14 16.27
N LEU A 637 20.68 -0.34 16.58
CA LEU A 637 19.50 -0.18 15.74
C LEU A 637 18.90 1.21 15.92
N THR A 638 18.60 1.89 14.83
CA THR A 638 17.96 3.20 14.80
C THR A 638 16.77 3.19 13.88
N ASN A 639 15.81 4.06 14.14
CA ASN A 639 14.67 4.31 13.27
C ASN A 639 14.43 5.80 13.18
N SER A 640 13.86 6.28 12.09
CA SER A 640 13.21 7.59 12.05
C SER A 640 11.72 7.47 11.77
N ASP A 641 10.98 8.41 12.33
CA ASP A 641 9.53 8.48 12.23
C ASP A 641 9.12 9.87 11.75
N ASN A 642 8.11 9.92 10.88
CA ASN A 642 7.68 11.14 10.23
C ASN A 642 6.68 11.91 11.11
N GLU A 643 6.79 13.25 11.09
CA GLU A 643 5.86 14.14 11.79
C GLU A 643 4.37 13.82 11.50
N GLY A 644 3.52 14.03 12.50
CA GLY A 644 2.08 13.85 12.41
C GLY A 644 1.43 13.64 13.78
N ASN A 645 0.35 12.86 13.83
CA ASN A 645 -0.39 12.59 15.06
C ASN A 645 0.51 11.91 16.09
N TRP A 646 0.60 12.45 17.31
CA TRP A 646 1.47 11.96 18.39
C TRP A 646 2.98 11.89 18.02
N VAL A 647 3.39 12.52 16.92
CA VAL A 647 4.78 12.64 16.49
C VAL A 647 5.00 14.12 16.13
N PRO A 648 5.31 14.98 17.12
CA PRO A 648 5.24 16.44 16.99
C PRO A 648 6.11 17.03 15.88
N ALA A 649 7.28 16.44 15.67
CA ALA A 649 8.19 16.71 14.57
C ALA A 649 8.82 15.37 14.13
N SER A 650 9.43 15.32 12.95
CA SER A 650 10.21 14.16 12.54
C SER A 650 11.35 13.94 13.54
N ARG A 651 11.84 12.72 13.67
CA ARG A 651 12.87 12.39 14.68
C ARG A 651 13.62 11.13 14.32
N VAL A 652 14.76 10.94 14.98
CA VAL A 652 15.53 9.69 14.96
C VAL A 652 15.58 9.10 16.37
N ASN A 653 15.21 7.84 16.48
CA ASN A 653 15.16 7.06 17.70
C ASN A 653 16.32 6.06 17.76
N LEU A 654 16.87 5.84 18.95
CA LEU A 654 17.68 4.66 19.25
C LEU A 654 16.74 3.53 19.69
N ILE A 655 16.71 2.43 18.95
CA ILE A 655 15.76 1.33 19.19
C ILE A 655 16.26 0.41 20.31
N LYS A 656 15.45 0.25 21.35
CA LYS A 656 15.67 -0.67 22.48
C LYS A 656 14.51 -1.67 22.56
N PRO A 657 14.77 -2.96 22.89
CA PRO A 657 13.71 -3.94 23.08
C PRO A 657 12.68 -3.48 24.12
N GLY A 658 11.40 -3.60 23.78
CA GLY A 658 10.28 -3.14 24.62
C GLY A 658 10.01 -1.64 24.59
N GLY A 659 10.79 -0.85 23.84
CA GLY A 659 10.61 0.60 23.73
C GLY A 659 9.26 1.01 23.15
N PHE A 660 8.75 2.15 23.60
CA PHE A 660 7.57 2.81 23.07
C PHE A 660 7.92 4.22 22.59
N TYR A 661 7.86 4.41 21.29
CA TYR A 661 8.28 5.67 20.69
C TYR A 661 7.13 6.67 20.56
N GLY A 662 5.95 6.51 21.17
CA GLY A 662 5.03 7.64 21.32
C GLY A 662 3.81 7.71 20.41
N PHE A 663 3.78 7.02 19.25
CA PHE A 663 2.53 6.94 18.49
C PHE A 663 1.50 6.05 19.21
N LYS A 664 0.36 6.62 19.62
CA LYS A 664 -0.62 5.89 20.44
C LYS A 664 -1.47 4.87 19.68
N GLY A 665 -1.56 4.96 18.34
CA GLY A 665 -2.36 4.06 17.51
C GLY A 665 -1.64 2.76 17.09
N THR A 666 -0.55 2.38 17.78
CA THR A 666 0.21 1.15 17.52
C THR A 666 -0.53 -0.10 17.99
N ALA A 667 -0.20 -1.26 17.42
CA ALA A 667 -0.83 -2.54 17.73
C ALA A 667 -0.63 -3.01 19.17
N GLN A 668 0.48 -2.63 19.80
CA GLN A 668 0.78 -2.97 21.20
C GLN A 668 0.08 -2.04 22.21
N GLY A 669 -0.71 -1.07 21.73
CA GLY A 669 -1.28 -0.02 22.56
C GLY A 669 -0.22 0.99 23.03
N SER A 670 -0.67 1.96 23.83
CA SER A 670 0.23 2.91 24.50
C SER A 670 0.37 2.59 25.98
N PRO A 671 1.51 2.93 26.61
CA PRO A 671 1.63 2.94 28.06
C PRO A 671 0.53 3.77 28.72
N LYS A 672 0.18 3.45 29.97
CA LYS A 672 -0.87 4.17 30.73
C LYS A 672 -0.50 5.62 31.07
N VAL A 673 0.78 5.96 31.00
CA VAL A 673 1.30 7.31 31.21
C VAL A 673 1.62 7.89 29.84
N ASP A 674 1.27 9.16 29.64
CA ASP A 674 1.61 9.93 28.43
C ASP A 674 3.11 10.23 28.40
N ASN A 675 3.89 9.19 28.12
CA ASN A 675 5.34 9.23 28.03
C ASN A 675 5.81 8.33 26.88
N TYR A 676 7.01 8.61 26.37
CA TYR A 676 7.66 7.85 25.30
C TYR A 676 9.17 7.88 25.48
N ASP A 677 9.85 6.89 24.91
CA ASP A 677 11.31 6.85 24.91
C ASP A 677 11.89 8.03 24.12
N PRO A 678 12.84 8.78 24.70
CA PRO A 678 13.36 9.99 24.08
C PRO A 678 14.13 9.67 22.79
N PRO A 679 13.94 10.46 21.72
CA PRO A 679 14.70 10.30 20.49
C PRO A 679 16.16 10.75 20.69
N ILE A 680 17.05 10.30 19.80
CA ILE A 680 18.39 10.87 19.67
C ILE A 680 18.25 12.37 19.34
N ALA A 681 17.45 12.70 18.32
CA ALA A 681 17.19 14.07 17.95
C ALA A 681 15.79 14.24 17.34
N TRP A 682 15.16 15.37 17.66
CA TRP A 682 14.08 15.93 16.86
C TRP A 682 14.65 16.65 15.64
N LEU A 683 13.87 16.68 14.56
CA LEU A 683 14.24 17.26 13.28
C LEU A 683 13.22 18.34 12.93
N PRO A 684 13.63 19.62 12.85
CA PRO A 684 12.71 20.69 12.50
C PRO A 684 12.14 20.47 11.10
N ARG A 685 10.84 20.73 10.94
CA ARG A 685 10.13 20.49 9.67
C ARG A 685 10.80 21.10 8.42
N PRO A 686 11.36 22.34 8.44
CA PRO A 686 12.06 22.88 7.28
C PRO A 686 13.34 22.12 6.92
N LEU A 687 13.93 21.43 7.90
CA LEU A 687 15.14 20.61 7.72
C LEU A 687 14.80 19.19 7.28
N ASP A 688 13.77 18.60 7.87
CA ASP A 688 13.26 17.28 7.51
C ASP A 688 11.77 17.09 7.85
N ASN A 689 10.91 17.24 6.84
CA ASN A 689 9.47 17.00 6.95
C ASN A 689 9.06 15.53 6.74
N SER A 690 10.00 14.67 6.31
CA SER A 690 9.74 13.25 6.03
C SER A 690 11.06 12.50 6.01
N SER A 691 11.32 11.75 7.07
CA SER A 691 12.61 11.13 7.30
C SER A 691 12.85 9.91 6.40
N GLY A 692 14.10 9.73 5.98
CA GLY A 692 14.63 8.51 5.39
C GLY A 692 15.40 7.69 6.43
N GLY A 693 16.08 6.62 5.97
CA GLY A 693 16.90 5.74 6.79
C GLY A 693 18.15 6.36 7.41
N GLN A 694 18.87 5.53 8.14
CA GLN A 694 20.16 5.86 8.73
C GLN A 694 21.19 4.81 8.32
N VAL A 695 22.46 5.18 8.36
CA VAL A 695 23.57 4.25 8.10
C VAL A 695 24.78 4.64 8.94
N TRP A 696 25.47 3.66 9.48
CA TRP A 696 26.72 3.87 10.20
C TRP A 696 27.88 3.95 9.21
N VAL A 697 28.82 4.87 9.44
CA VAL A 697 30.05 4.95 8.63
C VAL A 697 30.97 3.77 9.00
N THR A 698 30.96 2.73 8.19
CA THR A 698 31.75 1.50 8.42
C THR A 698 33.07 1.46 7.66
N SER A 699 33.38 2.49 6.88
CA SER A 699 34.53 2.53 5.97
C SER A 699 35.51 3.64 6.38
N ASP A 700 36.77 3.27 6.59
CA ASP A 700 37.89 4.18 6.82
C ASP A 700 38.30 4.95 5.55
N LYS A 701 37.97 4.40 4.37
CA LYS A 701 38.18 5.05 3.06
C LYS A 701 37.24 6.22 2.81
N TRP A 702 36.23 6.42 3.66
CA TRP A 702 35.24 7.49 3.53
C TRP A 702 35.58 8.71 4.40
N GLY A 703 36.86 8.89 4.73
CA GLY A 703 37.32 10.03 5.50
C GLY A 703 37.14 9.86 7.02
N PRO A 704 37.33 10.93 7.79
CA PRO A 704 37.47 10.89 9.25
C PRO A 704 36.15 10.72 10.03
N LEU A 705 35.06 10.29 9.37
CA LEU A 705 33.74 10.15 9.98
C LEU A 705 33.43 8.71 10.45
N GLY A 706 34.42 7.82 10.49
CA GLY A 706 34.26 6.42 10.90
C GLY A 706 33.52 6.28 12.24
N GLY A 707 32.55 5.36 12.28
CA GLY A 707 31.70 5.12 13.45
C GLY A 707 30.61 6.16 13.69
N THR A 708 30.53 7.24 12.90
CA THR A 708 29.46 8.24 13.01
C THR A 708 28.18 7.73 12.36
N LEU A 709 27.03 8.11 12.91
CA LEU A 709 25.73 7.86 12.30
C LEU A 709 25.43 8.91 11.22
N LEU A 710 24.94 8.46 10.08
CA LEU A 710 24.40 9.33 9.03
C LEU A 710 22.88 9.18 8.98
N HIS A 711 22.21 10.28 8.66
CA HIS A 711 20.76 10.31 8.48
C HIS A 711 20.42 10.87 7.10
N MET A 712 19.43 10.27 6.44
CA MET A 712 18.88 10.79 5.20
C MET A 712 17.50 11.40 5.41
N SER A 713 17.23 12.53 4.77
CA SER A 713 15.87 13.07 4.62
C SER A 713 15.29 12.68 3.27
N TYR A 714 14.12 12.04 3.31
CA TYR A 714 13.32 11.73 2.12
C TYR A 714 12.62 12.98 1.59
N GLY A 715 12.03 13.79 2.49
CA GLY A 715 11.28 14.99 2.13
C GLY A 715 12.15 16.11 1.55
N GLN A 716 13.36 16.28 2.07
CA GLN A 716 14.29 17.34 1.68
C GLN A 716 15.44 16.87 0.79
N SER A 717 15.47 15.60 0.38
CA SER A 717 16.52 15.01 -0.47
C SER A 717 17.92 15.37 0.02
N SER A 718 18.22 15.03 1.27
CA SER A 718 19.42 15.52 1.97
C SER A 718 20.09 14.43 2.81
N LEU A 719 21.39 14.57 3.02
CA LEU A 719 22.22 13.74 3.89
C LEU A 719 22.71 14.58 5.08
N PHE A 720 22.77 13.97 6.26
CA PHE A 720 23.18 14.61 7.50
C PHE A 720 24.22 13.75 8.23
N VAL A 721 25.22 14.40 8.82
CA VAL A 721 26.01 13.80 9.91
C VAL A 721 25.19 13.90 11.18
N MET A 722 25.11 12.82 11.94
CA MET A 722 24.34 12.77 13.19
C MET A 722 25.24 12.47 14.38
N PRO A 723 25.96 13.49 14.93
CA PRO A 723 26.68 13.33 16.18
C PRO A 723 25.71 13.08 17.33
N PHE A 724 25.98 12.08 18.16
CA PHE A 724 25.18 11.83 19.36
C PHE A 724 25.99 11.15 20.47
N GLU A 725 25.42 11.19 21.67
CA GLU A 725 25.94 10.56 22.89
C GLU A 725 24.80 9.89 23.67
N GLU A 726 25.15 9.13 24.70
CA GLU A 726 24.21 8.58 25.67
C GLU A 726 24.67 8.98 27.08
N ILE A 727 23.80 9.66 27.83
CA ILE A 727 24.05 10.07 29.22
C ILE A 727 23.10 9.27 30.10
N ASP A 728 23.64 8.48 31.03
CA ASP A 728 22.87 7.62 31.95
C ASP A 728 21.82 6.74 31.25
N GLY A 729 22.14 6.23 30.06
CA GLY A 729 21.23 5.38 29.28
C GLY A 729 20.21 6.13 28.41
N VAL A 730 20.28 7.46 28.36
CA VAL A 730 19.37 8.32 27.58
C VAL A 730 20.12 8.89 26.36
N PRO A 731 19.69 8.57 25.13
CA PRO A 731 20.33 9.09 23.93
C PRO A 731 20.02 10.58 23.75
N GLN A 732 20.97 11.34 23.20
CA GLN A 732 20.74 12.70 22.72
C GLN A 732 21.80 13.09 21.69
N GLY A 733 21.45 13.94 20.74
CA GLY A 733 22.35 14.31 19.67
C GLY A 733 21.75 15.37 18.77
N GLY A 734 22.39 15.55 17.62
CA GLY A 734 21.93 16.51 16.62
C GLY A 734 22.30 16.12 15.22
N VAL A 735 21.97 17.00 14.27
CA VAL A 735 22.20 16.81 12.84
C VAL A 735 22.87 18.02 12.22
N VAL A 736 23.80 17.77 11.31
CA VAL A 736 24.42 18.78 10.44
C VAL A 736 24.34 18.34 8.99
N ARG A 737 23.80 19.20 8.13
CA ARG A 737 23.53 18.88 6.72
C ARG A 737 24.82 18.84 5.92
N PHE A 738 24.97 17.82 5.08
CA PHE A 738 25.99 17.82 4.03
C PHE A 738 25.65 18.87 2.97
N PRO A 739 26.63 19.63 2.46
CA PRO A 739 26.42 20.59 1.38
C PRO A 739 26.38 19.89 0.01
N LEU A 740 25.54 18.86 -0.12
CA LEU A 740 25.39 18.04 -1.32
C LEU A 740 23.97 18.12 -1.87
N ASN A 741 23.84 17.91 -3.18
CA ASN A 741 22.55 17.86 -3.87
C ASN A 741 22.34 16.47 -4.47
N PHE A 742 21.11 15.99 -4.39
CA PHE A 742 20.71 14.67 -4.86
C PHE A 742 19.63 14.80 -5.94
N GLN A 743 19.59 13.85 -6.87
CA GLN A 743 18.64 13.88 -7.99
C GLN A 743 17.22 13.49 -7.58
N SER A 744 17.10 12.60 -6.59
CA SER A 744 15.83 12.16 -5.99
C SER A 744 15.92 12.25 -4.47
N SER A 745 14.88 11.78 -3.77
CA SER A 745 14.88 11.70 -2.32
C SER A 745 16.01 10.83 -1.80
N CYS A 746 16.46 11.08 -0.58
CA CYS A 746 17.44 10.23 0.09
C CYS A 746 16.68 9.33 1.06
N MET A 747 16.54 8.04 0.72
CA MET A 747 15.70 7.13 1.50
C MET A 747 16.49 5.99 2.14
N ARG A 748 17.41 5.37 1.41
CA ARG A 748 18.22 4.24 1.90
C ARG A 748 19.64 4.32 1.38
N ALA A 749 20.58 3.86 2.20
CA ALA A 749 21.99 3.90 1.86
C ALA A 749 22.75 2.70 2.43
N ARG A 750 23.84 2.35 1.76
CA ARG A 750 24.79 1.31 2.15
C ARG A 750 26.20 1.71 1.78
N PHE A 751 27.15 1.34 2.64
CA PHE A 751 28.55 1.38 2.28
C PHE A 751 28.92 0.15 1.45
N SER A 752 29.55 0.38 0.30
CA SER A 752 30.12 -0.70 -0.50
C SER A 752 31.37 -1.24 0.19
N LYS A 753 31.44 -2.55 0.40
CA LYS A 753 32.65 -3.21 0.93
C LYS A 753 33.79 -3.25 -0.11
N THR A 754 33.48 -3.01 -1.38
CA THR A 754 34.45 -3.06 -2.49
C THR A 754 35.25 -1.77 -2.59
N ASP A 755 34.59 -0.61 -2.69
CA ASP A 755 35.26 0.70 -2.84
C ASP A 755 35.24 1.57 -1.57
N GLY A 756 34.49 1.14 -0.54
CA GLY A 756 34.37 1.85 0.73
C GLY A 756 33.54 3.13 0.65
N GLN A 757 32.82 3.37 -0.44
CA GLN A 757 32.01 4.59 -0.63
C GLN A 757 30.55 4.36 -0.24
N LEU A 758 29.85 5.45 0.04
CA LEU A 758 28.43 5.44 0.39
C LEU A 758 27.57 5.48 -0.88
N TYR A 759 26.68 4.52 -1.04
CA TYR A 759 25.68 4.50 -2.11
C TYR A 759 24.31 4.70 -1.52
N LEU A 760 23.46 5.45 -2.21
CA LEU A 760 22.11 5.71 -1.77
C LEU A 760 21.10 5.69 -2.92
N VAL A 761 19.87 5.39 -2.54
CA VAL A 761 18.69 5.36 -3.39
C VAL A 761 17.54 6.10 -2.72
N GLY A 762 16.58 6.49 -3.54
CA GLY A 762 15.29 6.98 -3.11
C GLY A 762 14.42 7.24 -4.31
N MET A 763 13.18 7.65 -4.03
CA MET A 763 12.11 7.80 -5.00
C MET A 763 11.31 9.07 -4.78
N ARG A 764 10.65 9.56 -5.83
CA ARG A 764 9.59 10.56 -5.70
C ARG A 764 8.26 9.85 -5.47
N GLY A 765 7.49 10.37 -4.53
CA GLY A 765 6.14 9.87 -4.26
C GLY A 765 5.34 10.85 -3.40
N TRP A 766 5.70 11.01 -2.13
CA TRP A 766 4.94 11.82 -1.16
C TRP A 766 5.72 13.06 -0.73
N GLN A 767 5.12 14.26 -0.74
CA GLN A 767 5.63 15.47 -0.06
C GLN A 767 7.17 15.59 0.02
N THR A 768 7.83 15.49 -1.14
CA THR A 768 9.29 15.54 -1.28
C THR A 768 9.69 16.57 -2.33
N ASN A 769 10.86 17.18 -2.16
CA ASN A 769 11.49 18.07 -3.12
C ASN A 769 12.28 17.33 -4.22
N ALA A 770 12.23 15.99 -4.26
CA ALA A 770 12.92 15.16 -5.25
C ALA A 770 12.65 15.62 -6.70
N GLY A 771 13.72 15.85 -7.45
CA GLY A 771 13.64 16.28 -8.86
C GLY A 771 13.42 15.14 -9.86
N LYS A 772 13.70 13.89 -9.46
CA LYS A 772 13.56 12.68 -10.27
C LYS A 772 12.78 11.60 -9.53
N GLU A 773 12.11 10.74 -10.29
CA GLU A 773 11.25 9.65 -9.79
C GLU A 773 11.99 8.58 -9.00
N GLY A 774 13.27 8.36 -9.30
CA GLY A 774 14.17 7.52 -8.52
C GLY A 774 15.62 7.85 -8.84
N ALA A 775 16.57 7.35 -8.05
CA ALA A 775 18.00 7.53 -8.33
C ALA A 775 18.86 6.43 -7.69
N LEU A 776 20.06 6.23 -8.24
CA LEU A 776 21.17 5.53 -7.58
C LEU A 776 22.38 6.45 -7.63
N GLN A 777 22.88 6.87 -6.46
CA GLN A 777 23.98 7.83 -6.37
C GLN A 777 25.04 7.36 -5.39
N ARG A 778 26.31 7.65 -5.70
CA ARG A 778 27.47 7.38 -4.84
C ARG A 778 27.99 8.69 -4.28
N VAL A 779 28.01 8.82 -2.96
CA VAL A 779 28.73 9.90 -2.28
C VAL A 779 30.17 9.46 -2.08
N ARG A 780 31.07 10.08 -2.82
CA ARG A 780 32.49 9.71 -2.87
C ARG A 780 33.34 10.72 -2.12
N TYR A 781 34.20 10.21 -1.24
CA TYR A 781 35.23 11.02 -0.58
C TYR A 781 36.34 11.40 -1.56
N THR A 782 36.77 12.66 -1.54
CA THR A 782 37.73 13.22 -2.50
C THR A 782 39.17 13.24 -1.97
N GLY A 783 39.37 12.85 -0.71
CA GLY A 783 40.64 13.01 0.00
C GLY A 783 40.85 14.38 0.65
N LYS A 784 39.92 15.33 0.46
CA LYS A 784 40.00 16.69 1.03
C LYS A 784 39.48 16.74 2.47
N ALA A 785 39.87 17.78 3.20
CA ALA A 785 39.57 17.93 4.62
C ALA A 785 38.06 18.00 4.90
N VAL A 786 37.58 17.21 5.87
CA VAL A 786 36.17 17.23 6.29
C VAL A 786 35.96 18.27 7.40
N THR A 787 35.12 19.26 7.12
CA THR A 787 34.80 20.38 8.03
C THR A 787 33.45 20.25 8.73
N LEU A 788 32.76 19.12 8.55
CA LEU A 788 31.50 18.83 9.25
C LEU A 788 31.79 18.31 10.66
N PRO A 789 31.13 18.83 11.71
CA PRO A 789 31.28 18.31 13.06
C PRO A 789 30.69 16.90 13.16
N HIS A 790 31.33 16.05 13.97
CA HIS A 790 31.03 14.62 14.04
C HIS A 790 30.87 14.08 15.45
N LYS A 791 31.12 14.91 16.48
CA LYS A 791 30.78 14.60 17.87
C LYS A 791 30.10 15.79 18.54
N LEU A 792 29.22 15.47 19.48
CA LEU A 792 28.48 16.39 20.31
C LEU A 792 28.51 15.83 21.73
N ASN A 793 28.88 16.67 22.70
CA ASN A 793 28.80 16.34 24.11
C ASN A 793 28.20 17.49 24.92
N VAL A 794 27.18 17.20 25.72
CA VAL A 794 26.56 18.15 26.64
C VAL A 794 27.13 17.91 28.03
N THR A 795 27.62 18.98 28.66
CA THR A 795 28.16 18.95 30.03
C THR A 795 27.58 20.12 30.82
N ALA A 796 27.81 20.15 32.14
CA ALA A 796 27.45 21.31 32.96
C ALA A 796 28.11 22.62 32.51
N LYS A 797 29.18 22.55 31.69
CA LYS A 797 29.87 23.71 31.12
C LYS A 797 29.22 24.23 29.82
N GLY A 798 28.28 23.49 29.23
CA GLY A 798 27.65 23.81 27.96
C GLY A 798 27.75 22.67 26.94
N VAL A 799 27.70 23.04 25.65
CA VAL A 799 27.68 22.09 24.53
C VAL A 799 29.02 22.10 23.81
N THR A 800 29.66 20.94 23.74
CA THR A 800 30.92 20.73 23.02
C THR A 800 30.65 20.13 21.65
N ILE A 801 31.21 20.74 20.61
CA ILE A 801 31.15 20.26 19.22
C ILE A 801 32.57 19.96 18.75
N THR A 802 32.79 18.78 18.15
CA THR A 802 34.12 18.36 17.65
C THR A 802 34.17 18.23 16.13
N PHE A 803 35.20 18.81 15.54
CA PHE A 803 35.52 18.79 14.12
C PHE A 803 36.68 17.82 13.83
N PRO A 804 36.74 17.21 12.63
CA PRO A 804 37.89 16.40 12.23
C PRO A 804 39.18 17.20 12.01
N VAL A 805 39.05 18.51 11.77
CA VAL A 805 40.12 19.46 11.44
C VAL A 805 40.43 20.38 12.60
N ALA A 806 41.66 20.91 12.63
CA ALA A 806 42.02 21.98 13.55
C ALA A 806 41.35 23.29 13.13
N LEU A 807 40.84 24.03 14.11
CA LEU A 807 40.16 25.30 13.96
C LEU A 807 41.11 26.47 14.21
N ASP A 808 40.82 27.58 13.58
CA ASP A 808 41.46 28.86 13.88
C ASP A 808 41.08 29.34 15.28
N ALA A 809 42.07 29.79 16.05
CA ALA A 809 41.88 30.10 17.46
C ALA A 809 41.12 31.42 17.69
N GLU A 810 41.24 32.37 16.76
CA GLU A 810 40.58 33.67 16.86
C GLU A 810 39.08 33.52 16.61
N THR A 811 38.70 32.96 15.46
CA THR A 811 37.30 32.79 15.09
C THR A 811 36.58 31.72 15.93
N ALA A 812 37.23 30.61 16.27
CA ALA A 812 36.60 29.58 17.09
C ALA A 812 36.54 29.91 18.59
N GLY A 813 37.37 30.85 19.06
CA GLY A 813 37.35 31.35 20.44
C GLY A 813 36.40 32.53 20.66
N ASP A 814 35.90 33.14 19.58
CA ASP A 814 35.00 34.27 19.62
C ASP A 814 33.55 33.82 19.84
N LYS A 815 32.93 34.29 20.92
CA LYS A 815 31.53 34.00 21.23
C LYS A 815 30.56 34.55 20.19
N ASP A 816 30.90 35.64 19.50
CA ASP A 816 30.03 36.28 18.51
C ASP A 816 30.04 35.52 17.17
N SER A 817 30.93 34.53 17.04
CA SER A 817 30.91 33.55 15.94
C SER A 817 29.81 32.49 16.10
N TYR A 818 29.07 32.51 17.21
CA TYR A 818 28.01 31.55 17.53
C TYR A 818 26.69 32.25 17.87
N ALA A 819 25.58 31.72 17.34
CA ALA A 819 24.24 32.14 17.71
C ALA A 819 23.39 30.92 18.07
N VAL A 820 22.68 30.99 19.20
CA VAL A 820 21.91 29.87 19.73
C VAL A 820 20.45 30.28 19.92
N GLU A 821 19.54 29.41 19.48
CA GLU A 821 18.09 29.55 19.71
C GLU A 821 17.49 28.19 20.11
N ARG A 822 16.39 28.20 20.87
CA ARG A 822 15.76 26.98 21.40
C ARG A 822 14.24 27.04 21.43
N TRP A 823 13.59 25.88 21.32
CA TRP A 823 12.13 25.74 21.35
C TRP A 823 11.69 24.30 21.64
N ASN A 824 10.41 24.12 21.93
CA ASN A 824 9.78 22.83 22.18
C ASN A 824 8.59 22.59 21.25
N TYR A 825 8.17 21.33 21.20
CA TYR A 825 6.97 20.87 20.51
C TYR A 825 5.91 20.38 21.49
N ARG A 826 4.65 20.34 21.04
CA ARG A 826 3.53 19.80 21.80
C ARG A 826 3.23 18.36 21.38
N TYR A 827 3.33 17.44 22.34
CA TYR A 827 2.90 16.05 22.16
C TYR A 827 1.37 15.94 22.24
N THR A 828 0.72 15.88 21.08
CA THR A 828 -0.75 15.85 20.99
C THR A 828 -1.22 14.93 19.85
N GLY A 829 -2.51 14.62 19.82
CA GLY A 829 -3.13 13.91 18.70
C GLY A 829 -3.28 14.74 17.42
N SER A 830 -3.02 16.05 17.44
CA SER A 830 -3.02 16.90 16.25
C SER A 830 -1.86 16.55 15.31
N TYR A 831 -1.98 16.88 14.03
CA TYR A 831 -0.92 16.63 13.06
C TYR A 831 0.27 17.57 13.30
N GLY A 832 1.39 17.02 13.77
CA GLY A 832 2.61 17.76 14.05
C GLY A 832 2.45 18.80 15.17
N SER A 833 3.42 19.69 15.29
CA SER A 833 3.41 20.80 16.24
C SER A 833 4.00 22.06 15.61
N LYS A 834 3.55 23.22 16.09
CA LYS A 834 4.29 24.47 15.91
C LYS A 834 5.51 24.47 16.83
N ASP A 835 6.42 25.41 16.58
CA ASP A 835 7.53 25.71 17.47
C ASP A 835 7.04 26.59 18.62
N TYR A 836 7.23 26.17 19.87
CA TYR A 836 6.82 26.92 21.06
C TYR A 836 8.02 27.35 21.88
N LYS A 837 7.98 28.57 22.41
CA LYS A 837 9.01 29.09 23.29
C LYS A 837 9.12 28.25 24.55
N LEU A 838 10.34 28.04 25.03
CA LEU A 838 10.61 27.38 26.30
C LEU A 838 10.34 28.33 27.48
N SER A 839 10.58 29.63 27.30
CA SER A 839 10.32 30.69 28.28
C SER A 839 8.82 30.94 28.51
N ASN A 840 7.99 30.72 27.49
CA ASN A 840 6.55 30.84 27.52
C ASN A 840 5.90 29.75 26.64
N PRO A 841 5.56 28.58 27.21
CA PRO A 841 5.05 27.42 26.45
C PRO A 841 3.74 27.63 25.68
N GLU A 842 3.02 28.74 25.93
CA GLU A 842 1.82 29.13 25.19
C GLU A 842 2.11 29.99 23.95
N GLU A 843 3.33 30.49 23.81
CA GLU A 843 3.72 31.37 22.72
C GLU A 843 4.47 30.62 21.62
N VAL A 844 4.04 30.80 20.38
CA VAL A 844 4.72 30.26 19.20
C VAL A 844 5.97 31.07 18.92
N GLY A 845 7.10 30.39 18.69
CA GLY A 845 8.38 31.01 18.35
C GLY A 845 9.54 30.34 19.07
N HIS A 846 10.72 30.96 18.93
CA HIS A 846 11.96 30.48 19.52
C HIS A 846 12.47 31.48 20.58
N ASP A 847 13.19 30.96 21.57
CA ASP A 847 13.94 31.79 22.51
C ASP A 847 15.38 31.95 22.01
N PRO A 848 15.91 33.17 21.88
CA PRO A 848 17.35 33.36 21.75
C PRO A 848 18.02 32.91 23.06
N VAL A 849 19.21 32.33 22.94
CA VAL A 849 19.98 31.82 24.08
C VAL A 849 21.34 32.49 24.09
N GLU A 850 21.70 33.06 25.23
CA GLU A 850 22.98 33.76 25.40
C GLU A 850 24.15 32.76 25.42
N VAL A 851 25.15 33.04 24.58
CA VAL A 851 26.47 32.41 24.64
C VAL A 851 27.34 33.22 25.59
N THR A 852 27.60 32.66 26.77
CA THR A 852 28.33 33.35 27.86
C THR A 852 29.84 33.26 27.70
N GLY A 853 30.32 32.30 26.91
CA GLY A 853 31.74 32.11 26.63
C GLY A 853 31.97 30.93 25.70
N VAL A 854 33.17 30.86 25.15
CA VAL A 854 33.60 29.78 24.26
C VAL A 854 35.00 29.33 24.66
N THR A 855 35.24 28.02 24.68
CA THR A 855 36.56 27.44 24.98
C THR A 855 36.96 26.48 23.87
N LEU A 856 38.11 26.76 23.25
CA LEU A 856 38.74 25.87 22.28
C LEU A 856 39.62 24.84 22.99
N SER A 857 39.53 23.58 22.59
CA SER A 857 40.37 22.50 23.10
C SER A 857 41.85 22.67 22.72
N ALA A 858 42.75 22.02 23.46
CA ALA A 858 44.19 22.11 23.23
C ALA A 858 44.62 21.61 21.83
N ASP A 859 43.93 20.60 21.29
CA ASP A 859 44.15 20.10 19.93
C ASP A 859 43.48 20.97 18.84
N LYS A 860 42.78 22.04 19.25
CA LYS A 860 42.03 22.97 18.41
C LYS A 860 40.90 22.33 17.61
N LYS A 861 40.42 21.14 17.98
CA LYS A 861 39.37 20.44 17.22
C LYS A 861 37.99 20.51 17.84
N SER A 862 37.89 20.88 19.11
CA SER A 862 36.63 20.90 19.85
C SER A 862 36.37 22.28 20.43
N VAL A 863 35.14 22.75 20.29
CA VAL A 863 34.68 24.01 20.86
C VAL A 863 33.61 23.72 21.89
N THR A 864 33.82 24.15 23.13
CA THR A 864 32.80 24.16 24.18
C THR A 864 32.12 25.52 24.19
N ILE A 865 30.83 25.55 23.87
CA ILE A 865 29.99 26.74 23.84
C ILE A 865 29.23 26.78 25.18
N ALA A 866 29.54 27.77 26.02
CA ALA A 866 28.91 27.93 27.32
C ALA A 866 27.53 28.60 27.17
N ILE A 867 26.49 27.80 27.40
CA ILE A 867 25.10 28.19 27.20
C ILE A 867 24.49 28.65 28.53
N ALA A 868 23.96 29.88 28.56
CA ALA A 868 23.21 30.37 29.72
C ALA A 868 21.98 29.47 29.98
N ASP A 869 21.77 29.11 31.25
CA ASP A 869 20.55 28.39 31.67
C ASP A 869 20.34 27.09 30.85
N LEU A 870 21.41 26.28 30.76
CA LEU A 870 21.41 24.96 30.14
C LEU A 870 20.34 24.07 30.78
N LYS A 871 19.43 23.54 29.96
CA LYS A 871 18.33 22.68 30.40
C LYS A 871 17.85 21.76 29.30
N GLN A 872 17.00 20.81 29.68
CA GLN A 872 16.34 19.92 28.73
C GLN A 872 15.51 20.72 27.72
N VAL A 873 15.63 20.35 26.45
CA VAL A 873 14.91 21.00 25.36
C VAL A 873 14.80 20.04 24.17
N MET A 874 13.64 19.99 23.53
CA MET A 874 13.43 19.16 22.34
C MET A 874 14.28 19.64 21.18
N GLN A 875 14.43 20.96 21.01
CA GLN A 875 15.19 21.52 19.92
C GLN A 875 16.02 22.74 20.33
N GLN A 876 17.31 22.69 20.02
CA GLN A 876 18.22 23.84 20.07
C GLN A 876 19.05 23.88 18.78
N ALA A 877 19.18 25.06 18.19
CA ALA A 877 20.00 25.29 17.00
C ALA A 877 21.23 26.11 17.39
N ILE A 878 22.41 25.67 16.95
CA ILE A 878 23.68 26.38 17.09
C ILE A 878 24.16 26.74 15.68
N LYS A 879 24.05 28.02 15.32
CA LYS A 879 24.65 28.58 14.11
C LYS A 879 26.08 28.98 14.42
N TYR A 880 26.99 28.67 13.52
CA TYR A 880 28.40 29.01 13.68
C TYR A 880 29.02 29.53 12.38
N LYS A 881 29.94 30.48 12.51
CA LYS A 881 30.76 31.01 11.41
C LYS A 881 32.20 31.16 11.89
N ILE A 882 33.02 30.17 11.58
CA ILE A 882 34.41 30.05 12.05
C ILE A 882 35.36 29.77 10.88
N ALA A 883 36.65 29.59 11.15
CA ALA A 883 37.62 29.12 10.17
C ALA A 883 38.39 27.89 10.68
N THR A 884 38.92 27.11 9.74
CA THR A 884 39.98 26.13 10.01
C THR A 884 41.29 26.85 10.30
N ALA A 885 42.26 26.14 10.91
CA ALA A 885 43.58 26.68 11.20
C ALA A 885 44.38 27.08 9.93
N ASP A 886 44.02 26.57 8.75
CA ASP A 886 44.58 26.96 7.44
C ASP A 886 43.75 28.04 6.71
N GLY A 887 42.73 28.60 7.37
CA GLY A 887 41.99 29.77 6.90
C GLY A 887 40.76 29.48 6.03
N GLN A 888 40.35 28.22 5.88
CA GLN A 888 39.10 27.86 5.20
C GLN A 888 37.90 28.29 6.07
N ALA A 889 37.02 29.14 5.53
CA ALA A 889 35.79 29.51 6.21
C ALA A 889 34.84 28.32 6.34
N ILE A 890 34.30 28.13 7.55
CA ILE A 890 33.28 27.13 7.87
C ILE A 890 32.05 27.88 8.40
N SER A 891 30.91 27.67 7.74
CA SER A 891 29.61 28.09 8.26
C SER A 891 28.65 26.92 8.29
N GLY A 892 27.88 26.79 9.36
CA GLY A 892 26.90 25.72 9.47
C GLY A 892 25.92 25.95 10.61
N GLU A 893 24.99 25.02 10.71
CA GLU A 893 23.94 25.01 11.71
C GLU A 893 23.77 23.58 12.23
N LEU A 894 23.86 23.42 13.55
CA LEU A 894 23.64 22.17 14.25
C LEU A 894 22.31 22.23 14.99
N PHE A 895 21.38 21.38 14.59
CA PHE A 895 20.11 21.20 15.28
C PHE A 895 20.23 19.99 16.20
N HIS A 896 20.05 20.17 17.50
CA HIS A 896 20.20 19.09 18.48
C HIS A 896 19.14 19.11 19.57
N THR A 897 19.01 17.97 20.24
CA THR A 897 18.12 17.73 21.36
C THR A 897 18.94 17.55 22.63
N ILE A 898 18.44 18.08 23.75
CA ILE A 898 19.03 17.86 25.09
C ILE A 898 17.98 17.11 25.91
N ASN A 899 18.10 15.79 26.00
CA ASN A 899 17.22 14.97 26.82
C ASN A 899 17.72 14.89 28.27
N VAL A 900 19.02 15.05 28.50
CA VAL A 900 19.65 15.14 29.82
C VAL A 900 20.54 16.38 29.84
N ALA A 901 20.26 17.29 30.77
CA ALA A 901 21.11 18.45 31.04
C ALA A 901 21.93 18.15 32.32
N PRO A 902 23.23 17.84 32.20
CA PRO A 902 24.06 17.55 33.36
C PRO A 902 24.15 18.78 34.28
N LYS A 903 24.10 18.52 35.59
CA LYS A 903 24.15 19.57 36.63
C LYS A 903 25.55 19.78 37.17
#